data_AF-A0A6A9SES9-F1
#
_entry.id   AF-A0A6A9SES9-F1
#
_cell.length_a   1.000
_cell.length_b   1.000
_cell.length_c   1.000
_cell.angle_alpha   90.00
_cell.angle_beta   90.00
_cell.angle_gamma   90.00
#
_symmetry.space_group_name_H-M   'P 1'
#
loop_
_entity.id
_entity.type
_entity.pdbx_description
1 polymer ?
#
loop_
_entity_poly.entity_id
_entity_poly.type
_entity_poly.pdbx_seq_one_letter_code
_entity_poly.pdbx_strand_id
1 'polypeptide(L)'
;MNVGAFVCGCGGAVDLDLEGVREGVRDVDVVASGSLLCSEGLPKVRHVVEEYDLDHLIVTAASDSCKRRYRTVLDDAGLHPDAISFVDHRERAAWVHDEADATDLVARKINAAYAGLREEAPPRSVSREAGDDVVVVGDPEAAEALSDSADVTLLADGEDFADADYDLRDVTIARGRVTDVDGVYGEFELQVQAGVTEDCIDCMECVEQGPDEYVTSKPVDVLPGAPDGDWVDCCPTDAIHPEERTVEADQVVYPDAARDTRGGRMGFYTGPVDAATVAAVQDLLGGIEKPQFLDVDMDVCAAGASSQQGCTVCSDACPHGAVSRPSIDSVEFDEVACEGCGACTSACPTGAVRAREPSNERIAREVESLLVERDDAGLLSGDDGIETGVVAFVCDERASRALDEYGRRARQQDGIEYPPLLPVEVPCADTVGEAHVLHALAAGADGVAIVGCGGDCLHSGPDPKADLVKRLNRATNDLGLGHRTAFFAPEPGEPEAFVEDVGRFVEFGLDPSPVPTGHDAEGVADPTAANPEFNTHDWALESVRAILPHVDARDVIRGLESFGRVEVSDDCTFTPTCSNLCPTDALRREEAGLEFNHERCVNCGLCEEGCMEDAITVEGGLEVDLLPEHNDGDAWTAVADGEMRECRRCGKPFTSEASARKISEEVGDVVSGIAPDADGDVFEYCGDCRAKLVYDR
;
A
#
# COMPACT_ATOMS: atom_id res chain seq x y z
N MET A 1 -28.84 7.36 -10.23
CA MET A 1 -28.63 8.13 -9.00
C MET A 1 -28.78 9.57 -9.39
N ASN A 2 -29.78 10.26 -8.84
CA ASN A 2 -29.98 11.69 -9.03
C ASN A 2 -29.11 12.43 -8.01
N VAL A 3 -28.20 13.31 -8.46
CA VAL A 3 -27.23 14.00 -7.59
C VAL A 3 -27.45 15.50 -7.65
N GLY A 4 -27.54 16.14 -6.47
CA GLY A 4 -27.61 17.59 -6.36
C GLY A 4 -26.37 18.20 -5.72
N ALA A 5 -25.82 19.24 -6.34
CA ALA A 5 -24.70 20.01 -5.82
C ALA A 5 -25.17 21.30 -5.10
N PHE A 6 -24.65 21.54 -3.89
CA PHE A 6 -25.04 22.68 -3.04
C PHE A 6 -23.83 23.52 -2.62
N VAL A 7 -23.75 24.75 -3.13
CA VAL A 7 -22.61 25.66 -2.95
C VAL A 7 -22.93 26.78 -1.95
N CYS A 8 -22.13 26.91 -0.89
CA CYS A 8 -22.34 27.84 0.21
C CYS A 8 -21.37 29.02 0.11
N GLY A 9 -21.88 30.26 0.23
CA GLY A 9 -21.05 31.47 0.32
C GLY A 9 -20.64 31.87 1.73
N CYS A 10 -20.91 31.02 2.74
CA CYS A 10 -20.64 31.24 4.17
C CYS A 10 -20.93 32.65 4.70
N GLY A 11 -22.00 33.31 4.22
CA GLY A 11 -22.40 34.65 4.64
C GLY A 11 -21.42 35.76 4.22
N GLY A 12 -20.64 35.55 3.16
CA GLY A 12 -19.57 36.46 2.73
C GLY A 12 -18.27 36.30 3.52
N ALA A 13 -18.11 35.18 4.23
CA ALA A 13 -16.87 34.85 4.94
C ALA A 13 -15.78 34.23 4.03
N VAL A 14 -16.15 33.93 2.79
CA VAL A 14 -15.30 33.48 1.68
C VAL A 14 -15.45 34.44 0.52
N ASP A 15 -14.38 34.63 -0.23
CA ASP A 15 -14.39 35.34 -1.51
C ASP A 15 -14.57 34.28 -2.61
N LEU A 16 -15.80 34.17 -3.14
CA LEU A 16 -16.18 33.08 -4.04
C LEU A 16 -17.34 33.53 -4.93
N ASP A 17 -17.17 33.42 -6.25
CA ASP A 17 -18.25 33.65 -7.20
C ASP A 17 -19.19 32.43 -7.28
N LEU A 18 -20.31 32.51 -6.55
CA LEU A 18 -21.32 31.46 -6.52
C LEU A 18 -22.04 31.24 -7.86
N GLU A 19 -22.01 32.19 -8.79
CA GLU A 19 -22.50 31.99 -10.15
C GLU A 19 -21.46 31.26 -10.98
N GLY A 20 -20.22 31.74 -10.96
CA GLY A 20 -19.08 31.08 -11.57
C GLY A 20 -18.93 29.61 -11.15
N VAL A 21 -19.05 29.28 -9.85
CA VAL A 21 -19.02 27.87 -9.42
C VAL A 21 -20.16 27.08 -10.03
N ARG A 22 -21.41 27.60 -10.03
CA ARG A 22 -22.57 26.89 -10.57
C ARG A 22 -22.44 26.60 -12.06
N GLU A 23 -21.91 27.54 -12.81
CA GLU A 23 -21.67 27.37 -14.26
C GLU A 23 -20.52 26.41 -14.55
N GLY A 24 -19.56 26.26 -13.63
CA GLY A 24 -18.45 25.32 -13.76
C GLY A 24 -18.78 23.88 -13.35
N VAL A 25 -19.86 23.67 -12.58
CA VAL A 25 -20.31 22.33 -12.18
C VAL A 25 -21.06 21.65 -13.32
N ARG A 26 -20.68 20.42 -13.64
CA ARG A 26 -21.16 19.64 -14.79
C ARG A 26 -21.80 18.33 -14.33
N ASP A 27 -22.61 17.74 -15.21
CA ASP A 27 -23.17 16.38 -15.13
C ASP A 27 -24.04 16.01 -13.93
N VAL A 28 -24.21 16.89 -12.94
CA VAL A 28 -25.20 16.74 -11.84
C VAL A 28 -26.60 17.16 -12.27
N ASP A 29 -27.63 16.65 -11.59
CA ASP A 29 -29.03 16.91 -11.94
C ASP A 29 -29.50 18.32 -11.56
N VAL A 30 -28.94 18.89 -10.49
CA VAL A 30 -29.25 20.25 -10.04
C VAL A 30 -28.07 20.86 -9.31
N VAL A 31 -27.79 22.14 -9.58
CA VAL A 31 -26.83 22.94 -8.81
C VAL A 31 -27.56 24.10 -8.15
N ALA A 32 -27.49 24.18 -6.83
CA ALA A 32 -28.03 25.28 -6.05
C ALA A 32 -26.92 25.98 -5.27
N SER A 33 -27.04 27.29 -5.09
CA SER A 33 -26.13 28.05 -4.23
C SER A 33 -26.88 28.97 -3.27
N GLY A 34 -26.22 29.34 -2.17
CA GLY A 34 -26.79 30.27 -1.20
C GLY A 34 -25.77 30.78 -0.18
N SER A 35 -26.07 31.90 0.47
CA SER A 35 -25.13 32.53 1.41
C SER A 35 -24.95 31.74 2.70
N LEU A 36 -26.01 31.24 3.32
CA LEU A 36 -26.00 30.61 4.64
C LEU A 36 -26.70 29.24 4.63
N LEU A 37 -26.25 28.33 3.75
CA LEU A 37 -26.93 27.06 3.51
C LEU A 37 -27.03 26.17 4.75
N CYS A 38 -25.96 26.08 5.57
CA CYS A 38 -25.93 25.24 6.78
C CYS A 38 -26.73 25.79 7.99
N SER A 39 -27.48 26.87 7.79
CA SER A 39 -28.35 27.49 8.81
C SER A 39 -29.70 27.85 8.20
N GLU A 40 -29.89 29.10 7.76
CA GLU A 40 -31.15 29.59 7.20
C GLU A 40 -31.56 28.90 5.89
N GLY A 41 -30.59 28.31 5.18
CA GLY A 41 -30.83 27.64 3.90
C GLY A 41 -31.27 26.16 3.96
N LEU A 42 -31.15 25.48 5.11
CA LEU A 42 -31.45 24.04 5.23
C LEU A 42 -32.87 23.67 4.74
N PRO A 43 -33.94 24.44 5.05
CA PRO A 43 -35.27 24.13 4.53
C PRO A 43 -35.37 24.20 3.00
N LYS A 44 -34.56 25.05 2.35
CA LYS A 44 -34.50 25.14 0.89
C LYS A 44 -33.73 23.97 0.29
N VAL A 45 -32.63 23.56 0.93
CA VAL A 45 -31.88 22.36 0.53
C VAL A 45 -32.81 21.14 0.55
N ARG A 46 -33.55 20.93 1.65
CA ARG A 46 -34.58 19.90 1.75
C ARG A 46 -35.62 20.00 0.62
N HIS A 47 -36.11 21.20 0.34
CA HIS A 47 -37.08 21.40 -0.73
C HIS A 47 -36.54 20.98 -2.10
N VAL A 48 -35.27 21.29 -2.41
CA VAL A 48 -34.62 20.86 -3.67
C VAL A 48 -34.44 19.35 -3.69
N VAL A 49 -34.04 18.73 -2.58
CA VAL A 49 -33.96 17.26 -2.46
C VAL A 49 -35.30 16.60 -2.80
N GLU A 50 -36.40 17.11 -2.26
CA GLU A 50 -37.75 16.60 -2.51
C GLU A 50 -38.27 16.95 -3.92
N GLU A 51 -37.95 18.13 -4.46
CA GLU A 51 -38.43 18.59 -5.77
C GLU A 51 -37.77 17.85 -6.94
N TYR A 52 -36.48 17.54 -6.81
CA TYR A 52 -35.68 16.88 -7.84
C TYR A 52 -35.50 15.37 -7.59
N ASP A 53 -36.16 14.81 -6.57
CA ASP A 53 -36.05 13.40 -6.18
C ASP A 53 -34.58 12.96 -6.07
N LEU A 54 -33.77 13.71 -5.31
CA LEU A 54 -32.32 13.46 -5.22
C LEU A 54 -32.01 12.19 -4.40
N ASP A 55 -31.07 11.39 -4.88
CA ASP A 55 -30.56 10.19 -4.22
C ASP A 55 -29.29 10.50 -3.40
N HIS A 56 -28.48 11.46 -3.85
CA HIS A 56 -27.20 11.82 -3.21
C HIS A 56 -26.94 13.33 -3.29
N LEU A 57 -26.20 13.86 -2.33
CA LEU A 57 -25.85 15.28 -2.28
C LEU A 57 -24.34 15.49 -2.35
N ILE A 58 -23.89 16.47 -3.11
CA ILE A 58 -22.52 17.01 -3.00
C ILE A 58 -22.65 18.41 -2.39
N VAL A 59 -22.05 18.62 -1.22
CA VAL A 59 -22.28 19.87 -0.46
C VAL A 59 -20.96 20.51 -0.09
N THR A 60 -20.81 21.79 -0.42
CA THR A 60 -19.67 22.55 0.06
C THR A 60 -19.83 22.85 1.56
N ALA A 61 -19.02 22.22 2.41
CA ALA A 61 -19.06 22.40 3.86
C ALA A 61 -17.71 22.10 4.51
N ALA A 62 -17.27 23.01 5.37
CA ALA A 62 -15.97 22.88 6.05
C ALA A 62 -16.09 22.20 7.42
N SER A 63 -16.87 22.78 8.35
CA SER A 63 -16.85 22.32 9.74
C SER A 63 -17.77 21.14 10.03
N ASP A 64 -17.39 20.29 10.99
CA ASP A 64 -18.19 19.12 11.40
C ASP A 64 -19.59 19.50 11.88
N SER A 65 -19.74 20.68 12.49
CA SER A 65 -21.06 21.19 12.87
C SER A 65 -21.93 21.46 11.65
N CYS A 66 -21.37 21.88 10.51
CA CYS A 66 -22.13 22.04 9.27
C CYS A 66 -22.46 20.67 8.69
N LYS A 67 -21.47 19.78 8.59
CA LYS A 67 -21.63 18.41 8.07
C LYS A 67 -22.76 17.66 8.79
N ARG A 68 -22.77 17.69 10.13
CA ARG A 68 -23.84 17.09 10.95
C ARG A 68 -25.24 17.61 10.64
N ARG A 69 -25.40 18.91 10.39
CA ARG A 69 -26.72 19.49 10.07
C ARG A 69 -27.27 19.00 8.73
N TYR A 70 -26.40 18.82 7.73
CA TYR A 70 -26.82 18.25 6.45
C TYR A 70 -27.20 16.79 6.55
N ARG A 71 -26.47 16.00 7.35
CA ARG A 71 -26.86 14.60 7.64
C ARG A 71 -28.25 14.52 8.27
N THR A 72 -28.59 15.44 9.17
CA THR A 72 -29.96 15.55 9.71
C THR A 72 -30.99 15.89 8.63
N VAL A 73 -30.65 16.76 7.67
CA VAL A 73 -31.54 17.07 6.54
C VAL A 73 -31.81 15.85 5.66
N LEU A 74 -30.81 15.00 5.42
CA LEU A 74 -30.99 13.75 4.69
C LEU A 74 -31.91 12.78 5.41
N ASP A 75 -31.68 12.57 6.71
CA ASP A 75 -32.53 11.72 7.55
C ASP A 75 -33.99 12.21 7.55
N ASP A 76 -34.19 13.53 7.69
CA ASP A 76 -35.50 14.19 7.60
C ASP A 76 -36.18 14.07 6.22
N ALA A 77 -35.39 13.87 5.16
CA ALA A 77 -35.83 13.65 3.78
C ALA A 77 -35.98 12.14 3.44
N GLY A 78 -35.63 11.24 4.37
CA GLY A 78 -35.71 9.79 4.17
C GLY A 78 -34.54 9.19 3.39
N LEU A 79 -33.43 9.90 3.26
CA LEU A 79 -32.18 9.42 2.66
C LEU A 79 -31.22 8.91 3.73
N HIS A 80 -30.31 8.01 3.35
CA HIS A 80 -29.27 7.53 4.26
C HIS A 80 -28.34 8.69 4.66
N PRO A 81 -27.90 8.82 5.94
CA PRO A 81 -27.04 9.92 6.36
C PRO A 81 -25.69 10.04 5.63
N ASP A 82 -25.24 8.95 5.02
CA ASP A 82 -24.00 8.89 4.22
C ASP A 82 -24.23 9.09 2.72
N ALA A 83 -25.47 9.34 2.28
CA ALA A 83 -25.78 9.75 0.90
C ALA A 83 -25.39 11.22 0.63
N ILE A 84 -24.20 11.61 1.11
CA ILE A 84 -23.66 12.96 0.99
C ILE A 84 -22.13 12.95 0.95
N SER A 85 -21.58 13.63 -0.05
CA SER A 85 -20.16 13.92 -0.17
C SER A 85 -19.90 15.39 0.17
N PHE A 86 -18.88 15.66 0.97
CA PHE A 86 -18.54 17.02 1.38
C PHE A 86 -17.34 17.54 0.61
N VAL A 87 -17.47 18.75 0.06
CA VAL A 87 -16.36 19.46 -0.61
C VAL A 87 -15.93 20.63 0.26
N ASP A 88 -14.64 20.72 0.55
CA ASP A 88 -14.10 21.92 1.18
C ASP A 88 -13.99 23.06 0.16
N HIS A 89 -14.57 24.21 0.52
CA HIS A 89 -14.60 25.45 -0.28
C HIS A 89 -13.96 26.62 0.49
N ARG A 90 -13.39 26.36 1.67
CA ARG A 90 -12.92 27.37 2.61
C ARG A 90 -11.46 27.19 2.91
N GLU A 91 -11.13 26.23 3.78
CA GLU A 91 -9.81 26.09 4.37
C GLU A 91 -8.74 25.84 3.31
N ARG A 92 -9.04 24.97 2.34
CA ARG A 92 -8.13 24.56 1.26
C ARG A 92 -8.59 25.10 -0.10
N ALA A 93 -9.26 26.25 -0.08
CA ALA A 93 -9.69 26.98 -1.27
C ALA A 93 -9.78 28.49 -0.99
N ALA A 94 -10.98 29.03 -0.76
CA ALA A 94 -11.24 30.48 -0.71
C ALA A 94 -10.57 31.28 0.42
N TRP A 95 -9.85 30.64 1.34
CA TRP A 95 -9.06 31.33 2.37
C TRP A 95 -7.58 31.44 2.05
N VAL A 96 -7.09 30.72 1.05
CA VAL A 96 -5.66 30.64 0.69
C VAL A 96 -5.40 31.00 -0.78
N HIS A 97 -6.45 31.29 -1.55
CA HIS A 97 -6.40 31.68 -2.96
C HIS A 97 -7.33 32.89 -3.20
N ASP A 98 -7.11 33.60 -4.30
CA ASP A 98 -8.00 34.68 -4.75
C ASP A 98 -9.35 34.14 -5.28
N GLU A 99 -10.28 35.07 -5.53
CA GLU A 99 -11.66 34.74 -5.95
C GLU A 99 -11.71 33.90 -7.23
N ALA A 100 -10.85 34.14 -8.21
CA ALA A 100 -10.89 33.45 -9.50
C ALA A 100 -10.41 32.01 -9.34
N ASP A 101 -9.24 31.81 -8.74
CA ASP A 101 -8.67 30.49 -8.47
C ASP A 101 -9.56 29.68 -7.53
N ALA A 102 -10.10 30.29 -6.47
CA ALA A 102 -11.00 29.62 -5.55
C ALA A 102 -12.31 29.18 -6.24
N THR A 103 -12.86 30.01 -7.12
CA THR A 103 -14.08 29.71 -7.88
C THR A 103 -13.86 28.53 -8.81
N ASP A 104 -12.76 28.52 -9.55
CA ASP A 104 -12.40 27.42 -10.45
C ASP A 104 -12.13 26.12 -9.66
N LEU A 105 -11.31 26.21 -8.60
CA LEU A 105 -10.99 25.07 -7.74
C LEU A 105 -12.23 24.41 -7.14
N VAL A 106 -13.17 25.18 -6.61
CA VAL A 106 -14.38 24.64 -5.97
C VAL A 106 -15.27 23.94 -7.00
N ALA A 107 -15.41 24.49 -8.20
CA ALA A 107 -16.17 23.83 -9.27
C ALA A 107 -15.52 22.49 -9.67
N ARG A 108 -14.20 22.49 -9.87
CA ARG A 108 -13.42 21.28 -10.20
C ARG A 108 -13.55 20.21 -9.11
N LYS A 109 -13.45 20.59 -7.82
CA LYS A 109 -13.62 19.65 -6.70
C LYS A 109 -15.02 19.04 -6.62
N ILE A 110 -16.06 19.79 -6.96
CA ILE A 110 -17.43 19.26 -7.04
C ILE A 110 -17.55 18.25 -8.19
N ASN A 111 -17.00 18.59 -9.36
CA ASN A 111 -17.00 17.68 -10.52
C ASN A 111 -16.20 16.41 -10.24
N ALA A 112 -15.06 16.51 -9.56
CA ALA A 112 -14.25 15.37 -9.15
C ALA A 112 -15.01 14.49 -8.15
N ALA A 113 -15.61 15.09 -7.11
CA ALA A 113 -16.43 14.36 -6.15
C ALA A 113 -17.62 13.64 -6.82
N TYR A 114 -18.22 14.22 -7.86
CA TYR A 114 -19.27 13.57 -8.64
C TYR A 114 -18.73 12.42 -9.49
N ALA A 115 -17.59 12.61 -10.16
CA ALA A 115 -16.95 11.59 -10.98
C ALA A 115 -16.54 10.37 -10.13
N GLY A 116 -15.90 10.59 -8.98
CA GLY A 116 -15.49 9.53 -8.08
C GLY A 116 -16.66 8.78 -7.42
N LEU A 117 -17.74 9.49 -7.05
CA LEU A 117 -18.96 8.89 -6.48
C LEU A 117 -19.57 7.80 -7.37
N ARG A 118 -19.43 7.91 -8.69
CA ARG A 118 -19.97 6.92 -9.63
C ARG A 118 -19.25 5.58 -9.58
N GLU A 119 -18.01 5.60 -9.11
CA GLU A 119 -17.12 4.45 -9.00
C GLU A 119 -16.91 3.99 -7.54
N GLU A 120 -17.71 4.54 -6.61
CA GLU A 120 -17.69 4.18 -5.20
C GLU A 120 -18.13 2.72 -4.99
N ALA A 121 -17.30 1.95 -4.29
CA ALA A 121 -17.59 0.55 -4.04
C ALA A 121 -18.64 0.42 -2.92
N PRO A 122 -19.53 -0.59 -2.97
CA PRO A 122 -20.42 -0.88 -1.85
C PRO A 122 -19.61 -1.16 -0.57
N PRO A 123 -20.01 -0.59 0.58
CA PRO A 123 -19.31 -0.78 1.83
C PRO A 123 -19.37 -2.26 2.25
N ARG A 124 -18.24 -2.75 2.78
CA ARG A 124 -18.12 -4.07 3.38
C ARG A 124 -17.41 -3.92 4.71
N SER A 125 -17.68 -4.82 5.64
CA SER A 125 -17.00 -4.90 6.92
C SER A 125 -16.34 -6.26 7.09
N VAL A 126 -15.25 -6.25 7.85
CA VAL A 126 -14.62 -7.44 8.42
C VAL A 126 -14.72 -7.35 9.94
N SER A 127 -14.78 -8.51 10.58
CA SER A 127 -14.85 -8.60 12.03
C SER A 127 -13.97 -9.72 12.54
N ARG A 128 -13.41 -9.54 13.72
CA ARG A 128 -12.77 -10.59 14.50
C ARG A 128 -13.32 -10.53 15.91
N GLU A 129 -13.79 -11.67 16.41
CA GLU A 129 -14.07 -11.83 17.84
C GLU A 129 -12.73 -12.01 18.56
N ALA A 130 -12.57 -11.34 19.69
CA ALA A 130 -11.46 -11.51 20.61
C ALA A 130 -12.03 -11.65 22.02
N GLY A 131 -11.27 -12.23 22.93
CA GLY A 131 -11.57 -12.22 24.36
C GLY A 131 -11.22 -10.89 25.02
N ASP A 132 -11.06 -10.99 26.33
CA ASP A 132 -10.69 -9.88 27.21
C ASP A 132 -9.31 -10.11 27.86
N ASP A 133 -8.54 -11.10 27.38
CA ASP A 133 -7.24 -11.48 27.95
C ASP A 133 -6.15 -10.53 27.47
N VAL A 134 -5.61 -9.71 28.39
CA VAL A 134 -4.56 -8.72 28.09
C VAL A 134 -3.29 -9.04 28.86
N VAL A 135 -2.19 -9.22 28.13
CA VAL A 135 -0.86 -9.36 28.75
C VAL A 135 -0.18 -8.01 28.80
N VAL A 136 0.20 -7.58 30.00
CA VAL A 136 1.01 -6.38 30.25
C VAL A 136 2.39 -6.81 30.71
N VAL A 137 3.45 -6.29 30.11
CA VAL A 137 4.83 -6.69 30.39
C VAL A 137 5.55 -5.57 31.12
N GLY A 138 5.98 -5.83 32.35
CA GLY A 138 6.83 -4.91 33.15
C GLY A 138 6.14 -3.61 33.62
N ASP A 139 4.86 -3.39 33.32
CA ASP A 139 4.18 -2.13 33.60
C ASP A 139 2.99 -2.31 34.58
N PRO A 140 3.22 -2.18 35.90
CA PRO A 140 2.15 -2.34 36.88
C PRO A 140 1.12 -1.21 36.87
N GLU A 141 1.48 -0.01 36.39
CA GLU A 141 0.53 1.11 36.26
C GLU A 141 -0.47 0.83 35.13
N ALA A 142 0.02 0.37 33.98
CA ALA A 142 -0.82 -0.06 32.87
C ALA A 142 -1.72 -1.24 33.27
N ALA A 143 -1.17 -2.21 34.02
CA ALA A 143 -1.93 -3.36 34.49
C ALA A 143 -3.09 -2.98 35.43
N GLU A 144 -2.84 -2.10 36.40
CA GLU A 144 -3.90 -1.57 37.28
C GLU A 144 -4.96 -0.77 36.49
N ALA A 145 -4.53 0.04 35.52
CA ALA A 145 -5.46 0.83 34.71
C ALA A 145 -6.42 -0.02 33.85
N LEU A 146 -5.99 -1.23 33.46
CA LEU A 146 -6.75 -2.13 32.59
C LEU A 146 -7.57 -3.18 33.36
N SER A 147 -7.23 -3.47 34.62
CA SER A 147 -7.84 -4.57 35.39
C SER A 147 -9.32 -4.40 35.70
N ASP A 148 -9.86 -3.18 35.59
CA ASP A 148 -11.30 -2.93 35.73
C ASP A 148 -12.12 -3.39 34.50
N SER A 149 -11.45 -3.56 33.35
CA SER A 149 -12.09 -3.80 32.05
C SER A 149 -11.68 -5.11 31.38
N ALA A 150 -10.52 -5.66 31.73
CA ALA A 150 -9.92 -6.81 31.05
C ALA A 150 -9.41 -7.85 32.05
N ASP A 151 -9.25 -9.09 31.60
CA ASP A 151 -8.55 -10.15 32.33
C ASP A 151 -7.03 -9.96 32.15
N VAL A 152 -6.42 -9.22 33.08
CA VAL A 152 -5.02 -8.77 32.95
C VAL A 152 -4.04 -9.79 33.53
N THR A 153 -3.07 -10.20 32.71
CA THR A 153 -1.85 -10.89 33.15
C THR A 153 -0.65 -9.93 33.11
N LEU A 154 -0.10 -9.58 34.27
CA LEU A 154 1.15 -8.82 34.39
C LEU A 154 2.34 -9.78 34.39
N LEU A 155 3.09 -9.82 33.28
CA LEU A 155 4.39 -10.49 33.20
C LEU A 155 5.46 -9.62 33.85
N ALA A 156 6.16 -10.19 34.83
CA ALA A 156 7.12 -9.43 35.62
C ALA A 156 8.39 -9.02 34.87
N ASP A 157 8.75 -9.73 33.80
CA ASP A 157 9.93 -9.43 32.96
C ASP A 157 11.24 -9.20 33.76
N GLY A 158 11.37 -9.90 34.89
CA GLY A 158 12.52 -9.81 35.79
C GLY A 158 12.40 -8.76 36.90
N GLU A 159 11.27 -8.05 36.99
CA GLU A 159 10.97 -7.14 38.09
C GLU A 159 10.38 -7.85 39.33
N ASP A 160 10.52 -7.19 40.48
CA ASP A 160 9.89 -7.61 41.74
C ASP A 160 8.79 -6.63 42.15
N PHE A 161 7.56 -7.13 42.25
CA PHE A 161 6.37 -6.35 42.59
C PHE A 161 5.91 -6.51 44.03
N ALA A 162 6.77 -6.98 44.94
CA ALA A 162 6.40 -7.15 46.35
C ALA A 162 6.05 -5.82 47.04
N ASP A 163 6.78 -4.76 46.68
CA ASP A 163 6.62 -3.39 47.21
C ASP A 163 5.99 -2.43 46.18
N ALA A 164 5.28 -2.94 45.17
CA ALA A 164 4.62 -2.11 44.18
C ALA A 164 3.53 -1.23 44.84
N ASP A 165 3.55 0.08 44.56
CA ASP A 165 2.58 1.07 45.07
C ASP A 165 1.21 1.02 44.35
N TYR A 166 0.91 -0.07 43.62
CA TYR A 166 -0.25 -0.25 42.73
C TYR A 166 -1.21 -1.33 43.22
N ASP A 167 -2.52 -1.21 42.94
CA ASP A 167 -3.55 -2.16 43.35
C ASP A 167 -3.67 -3.36 42.40
N LEU A 168 -2.77 -4.33 42.55
CA LEU A 168 -2.72 -5.53 41.70
C LEU A 168 -3.58 -6.70 42.23
N ARG A 169 -4.71 -6.43 42.91
CA ARG A 169 -5.55 -7.49 43.50
C ARG A 169 -6.33 -8.29 42.46
N ASP A 170 -6.74 -7.64 41.39
CA ASP A 170 -7.51 -8.22 40.28
C ASP A 170 -6.62 -8.49 39.04
N VAL A 171 -5.29 -8.46 39.22
CA VAL A 171 -4.28 -8.73 38.18
C VAL A 171 -3.59 -10.07 38.46
N THR A 172 -3.49 -10.92 37.43
CA THR A 172 -2.71 -12.17 37.50
C THR A 172 -1.23 -11.84 37.29
N ILE A 173 -0.40 -12.04 38.32
CA ILE A 173 1.05 -11.77 38.22
C ILE A 173 1.79 -13.05 37.82
N ALA A 174 2.46 -13.01 36.68
CA ALA A 174 3.18 -14.13 36.10
C ALA A 174 4.70 -13.88 36.07
N ARG A 175 5.48 -14.94 36.37
CA ARG A 175 6.95 -14.92 36.35
C ARG A 175 7.53 -15.18 34.96
N GLY A 176 8.78 -14.76 34.76
CA GLY A 176 9.56 -14.97 33.55
C GLY A 176 9.74 -13.70 32.71
N ARG A 177 10.62 -13.81 31.72
CA ARG A 177 10.98 -12.74 30.77
C ARG A 177 10.53 -13.08 29.37
N VAL A 178 10.04 -12.09 28.64
CA VAL A 178 9.59 -12.29 27.25
C VAL A 178 10.82 -12.44 26.35
N THR A 179 10.84 -13.49 25.53
CA THR A 179 11.91 -13.74 24.55
C THR A 179 11.46 -13.53 23.11
N ASP A 180 10.16 -13.71 22.84
CA ASP A 180 9.58 -13.56 21.51
C ASP A 180 8.06 -13.27 21.61
N VAL A 181 7.50 -12.54 20.64
CA VAL A 181 6.06 -12.25 20.54
C VAL A 181 5.62 -12.40 19.08
N ASP A 182 4.80 -13.42 18.82
CA ASP A 182 4.22 -13.70 17.51
C ASP A 182 2.68 -13.61 17.56
N GLY A 183 2.04 -13.61 16.39
CA GLY A 183 0.59 -13.54 16.25
C GLY A 183 0.04 -12.17 15.88
N VAL A 184 -1.29 -12.12 15.88
CA VAL A 184 -2.13 -10.99 15.49
C VAL A 184 -3.19 -10.73 16.55
N TYR A 185 -3.88 -9.60 16.46
CA TYR A 185 -4.98 -9.26 17.37
C TYR A 185 -5.96 -10.43 17.56
N GLY A 186 -6.20 -10.80 18.82
CA GLY A 186 -7.03 -11.93 19.26
C GLY A 186 -6.27 -13.27 19.40
N GLU A 187 -5.05 -13.38 18.89
CA GLU A 187 -4.30 -14.64 18.81
C GLU A 187 -2.78 -14.39 18.98
N PHE A 188 -2.38 -13.64 20.03
CA PHE A 188 -0.96 -13.43 20.34
C PHE A 188 -0.39 -14.59 21.17
N GLU A 189 0.86 -14.96 20.86
CA GLU A 189 1.64 -15.94 21.62
C GLU A 189 2.96 -15.29 22.07
N LEU A 190 3.16 -15.19 23.39
CA LEU A 190 4.42 -14.71 23.98
C LEU A 190 5.24 -15.89 24.48
N GLN A 191 6.47 -16.01 24.00
CA GLN A 191 7.43 -16.96 24.56
C GLN A 191 8.07 -16.35 25.80
N VAL A 192 7.98 -17.06 26.92
CA VAL A 192 8.42 -16.59 28.23
C VAL A 192 9.41 -17.57 28.86
N GLN A 193 10.56 -17.06 29.30
CA GLN A 193 11.59 -17.81 29.98
C GLN A 193 11.69 -17.43 31.46
N ALA A 194 11.49 -18.39 32.36
CA ALA A 194 11.64 -18.23 33.80
C ALA A 194 12.79 -19.09 34.36
N GLY A 195 13.40 -18.65 35.45
CA GLY A 195 14.38 -19.45 36.21
C GLY A 195 13.74 -20.34 37.28
N VAL A 196 12.44 -20.14 37.53
CA VAL A 196 11.63 -20.89 38.48
C VAL A 196 10.33 -21.34 37.81
N THR A 197 9.96 -22.60 38.01
CA THR A 197 8.77 -23.19 37.38
C THR A 197 7.48 -22.93 38.14
N GLU A 198 6.36 -23.31 37.52
CA GLU A 198 5.02 -23.26 38.13
C GLU A 198 4.87 -24.14 39.38
N ASP A 199 5.80 -25.07 39.62
CA ASP A 199 5.83 -25.89 40.85
C ASP A 199 6.23 -25.09 42.10
N CYS A 200 6.58 -23.82 41.95
CA CYS A 200 6.87 -22.94 43.06
C CYS A 200 5.63 -22.70 43.93
N ILE A 201 5.77 -22.89 45.23
CA ILE A 201 4.69 -22.71 46.22
C ILE A 201 4.85 -21.43 47.05
N ASP A 202 5.69 -20.51 46.60
CA ASP A 202 5.98 -19.22 47.24
C ASP A 202 6.36 -19.35 48.74
N CYS A 203 7.18 -20.34 49.09
CA CYS A 203 7.65 -20.55 50.47
C CYS A 203 8.69 -19.52 50.95
N MET A 204 9.25 -18.74 50.03
CA MET A 204 10.23 -17.67 50.24
C MET A 204 11.61 -18.08 50.77
N GLU A 205 11.89 -19.37 50.95
CA GLU A 205 13.19 -19.83 51.48
C GLU A 205 14.36 -19.47 50.55
N CYS A 206 14.16 -19.57 49.22
CA CYS A 206 15.16 -19.18 48.23
C CYS A 206 15.37 -17.67 48.15
N VAL A 207 14.35 -16.87 48.47
CA VAL A 207 14.46 -15.41 48.57
C VAL A 207 15.30 -15.02 49.79
N GLU A 208 15.13 -15.72 50.92
CA GLU A 208 15.90 -15.46 52.15
C GLU A 208 17.37 -15.93 52.07
N GLN A 209 17.62 -17.05 51.39
CA GLN A 209 18.96 -17.66 51.30
C GLN A 209 19.73 -17.30 50.03
N GLY A 210 19.02 -16.86 49.00
CA GLY A 210 19.55 -16.58 47.68
C GLY A 210 20.39 -15.30 47.64
N PRO A 211 21.14 -15.10 46.55
CA PRO A 211 21.87 -13.87 46.32
C PRO A 211 20.91 -12.69 46.13
N ASP A 212 21.10 -11.63 46.92
CA ASP A 212 20.45 -10.33 46.74
C ASP A 212 20.57 -9.89 45.26
N GLU A 213 19.53 -9.27 44.72
CA GLU A 213 19.41 -8.78 43.32
C GLU A 213 19.13 -9.85 42.25
N TYR A 214 19.21 -11.16 42.55
CA TYR A 214 18.98 -12.23 41.55
C TYR A 214 17.77 -13.10 41.81
N VAL A 215 17.16 -13.01 43.00
CA VAL A 215 15.96 -13.76 43.35
C VAL A 215 14.86 -12.75 43.69
N THR A 216 13.82 -12.71 42.86
CA THR A 216 12.66 -11.85 43.09
C THR A 216 11.71 -12.51 44.09
N SER A 217 10.87 -11.73 44.76
CA SER A 217 9.95 -12.21 45.79
C SER A 217 8.48 -12.23 45.34
N LYS A 218 8.07 -11.35 44.42
CA LYS A 218 6.73 -11.37 43.83
C LYS A 218 6.75 -11.01 42.33
N PRO A 219 6.62 -11.99 41.43
CA PRO A 219 6.60 -13.43 41.70
C PRO A 219 8.02 -13.94 42.03
N VAL A 220 8.12 -15.12 42.66
CA VAL A 220 9.44 -15.73 42.90
C VAL A 220 10.06 -16.20 41.57
N ASP A 221 11.17 -15.61 41.17
CA ASP A 221 11.94 -16.02 39.99
C ASP A 221 13.43 -15.90 40.26
N VAL A 222 14.24 -16.61 39.46
CA VAL A 222 15.69 -16.54 39.47
C VAL A 222 16.16 -15.89 38.17
N LEU A 223 16.78 -14.72 38.30
CA LEU A 223 17.23 -13.92 37.17
C LEU A 223 18.49 -14.51 36.51
N PRO A 224 18.72 -14.26 35.20
CA PRO A 224 19.89 -14.75 34.49
C PRO A 224 21.18 -14.24 35.14
N GLY A 225 22.19 -15.11 35.22
CA GLY A 225 23.48 -14.78 35.81
C GLY A 225 23.54 -14.92 37.33
N ALA A 226 22.48 -15.43 37.97
CA ALA A 226 22.52 -15.82 39.38
C ALA A 226 23.70 -16.79 39.65
N PRO A 227 24.51 -16.56 40.69
CA PRO A 227 25.63 -17.44 41.01
C PRO A 227 25.18 -18.81 41.51
N ASP A 228 25.88 -19.85 41.05
CA ASP A 228 25.70 -21.21 41.56
C ASP A 228 25.92 -21.27 43.08
N GLY A 229 25.09 -22.02 43.79
CA GLY A 229 25.28 -22.28 45.22
C GLY A 229 24.21 -23.18 45.83
N ASP A 230 24.48 -23.66 47.04
CA ASP A 230 23.61 -24.60 47.79
C ASP A 230 22.23 -24.01 48.14
N TRP A 231 22.00 -22.72 47.90
CA TRP A 231 20.73 -22.04 48.17
C TRP A 231 19.61 -22.55 47.25
N VAL A 232 19.91 -23.08 46.06
CA VAL A 232 18.89 -23.69 45.18
C VAL A 232 18.28 -24.96 45.79
N ASP A 233 19.04 -25.68 46.62
CA ASP A 233 18.61 -26.92 47.27
C ASP A 233 17.59 -26.68 48.40
N CYS A 234 17.32 -25.42 48.76
CA CYS A 234 16.31 -25.09 49.76
C CYS A 234 14.86 -25.25 49.23
N CYS A 235 14.68 -25.34 47.90
CA CYS A 235 13.38 -25.46 47.28
C CYS A 235 12.74 -26.84 47.56
N PRO A 236 11.59 -26.90 48.26
CA PRO A 236 10.97 -28.18 48.62
C PRO A 236 10.31 -28.91 47.45
N THR A 237 10.03 -28.18 46.35
CA THR A 237 9.37 -28.72 45.14
C THR A 237 10.33 -28.90 43.97
N ASP A 238 11.62 -28.59 44.14
CA ASP A 238 12.62 -28.63 43.07
C ASP A 238 12.34 -27.68 41.89
N ALA A 239 11.52 -26.65 42.10
CA ALA A 239 11.09 -25.69 41.07
C ALA A 239 12.19 -24.73 40.55
N ILE A 240 13.41 -24.72 41.11
CA ILE A 240 14.47 -23.78 40.72
C ILE A 240 15.27 -24.36 39.55
N HIS A 241 14.70 -24.27 38.36
CA HIS A 241 15.40 -24.56 37.12
C HIS A 241 14.72 -23.85 35.94
N PRO A 242 15.46 -23.56 34.86
CA PRO A 242 14.90 -22.89 33.69
C PRO A 242 13.70 -23.61 33.11
N GLU A 243 12.67 -22.84 32.77
CA GLU A 243 11.47 -23.28 32.06
C GLU A 243 11.14 -22.28 30.96
N GLU A 244 10.71 -22.81 29.82
CA GLU A 244 10.15 -22.06 28.71
C GLU A 244 8.67 -22.42 28.60
N ARG A 245 7.82 -21.41 28.47
CA ARG A 245 6.38 -21.57 28.28
C ARG A 245 5.84 -20.51 27.34
N THR A 246 4.65 -20.77 26.81
CA THR A 246 3.91 -19.83 25.99
C THR A 246 2.77 -19.23 26.80
N VAL A 247 2.60 -17.92 26.71
CA VAL A 247 1.47 -17.19 27.28
C VAL A 247 0.64 -16.64 26.12
N GLU A 248 -0.63 -17.02 26.07
CA GLU A 248 -1.58 -16.57 25.04
C GLU A 248 -2.27 -15.29 25.51
N ALA A 249 -2.61 -14.40 24.57
CA ALA A 249 -3.34 -13.17 24.85
C ALA A 249 -4.13 -12.68 23.63
N ASP A 250 -5.22 -11.95 23.86
CA ASP A 250 -5.92 -11.23 22.79
C ASP A 250 -5.19 -9.94 22.41
N GLN A 251 -4.58 -9.28 23.40
CA GLN A 251 -3.83 -8.04 23.25
C GLN A 251 -2.60 -8.03 24.16
N VAL A 252 -1.57 -7.31 23.71
CA VAL A 252 -0.28 -7.23 24.40
C VAL A 252 0.15 -5.77 24.56
N VAL A 253 0.43 -5.38 25.80
CA VAL A 253 1.04 -4.09 26.14
C VAL A 253 2.46 -4.37 26.61
N TYR A 254 3.44 -4.07 25.76
CA TYR A 254 4.86 -4.29 26.04
C TYR A 254 5.65 -3.00 25.74
N PRO A 255 5.78 -2.10 26.73
CA PRO A 255 6.36 -0.77 26.54
C PRO A 255 7.80 -0.80 26.03
N ASP A 256 8.61 -1.72 26.57
CA ASP A 256 10.03 -1.87 26.26
C ASP A 256 10.33 -2.78 25.05
N ALA A 257 9.29 -3.33 24.40
CA ALA A 257 9.49 -4.10 23.18
C ALA A 257 10.10 -3.25 22.06
N ALA A 258 10.95 -3.88 21.25
CA ALA A 258 11.32 -3.31 19.97
C ALA A 258 10.08 -3.21 19.07
N ARG A 259 9.97 -2.08 18.35
CA ARG A 259 8.99 -1.96 17.28
C ARG A 259 9.49 -2.70 16.05
N ASP A 260 8.80 -3.78 15.69
CA ASP A 260 9.06 -4.50 14.43
C ASP A 260 8.50 -3.74 13.23
N THR A 261 7.46 -2.93 13.46
CA THR A 261 6.79 -2.15 12.43
C THR A 261 6.71 -0.68 12.82
N ARG A 262 6.79 0.21 11.82
CA ARG A 262 6.73 1.66 12.06
C ARG A 262 5.32 2.11 12.47
N GLY A 263 4.30 1.55 11.84
CA GLY A 263 2.90 1.91 12.06
C GLY A 263 2.24 1.18 13.23
N GLY A 264 2.98 0.36 13.96
CA GLY A 264 2.45 -0.51 15.00
C GLY A 264 1.69 -1.71 14.43
N ARG A 265 1.35 -2.66 15.31
CA ARG A 265 0.51 -3.82 15.02
C ARG A 265 -0.77 -3.70 15.84
N MET A 266 -1.94 -3.93 15.23
CA MET A 266 -3.22 -3.87 15.96
C MET A 266 -3.19 -4.82 17.17
N GLY A 267 -3.60 -4.34 18.34
CA GLY A 267 -3.58 -5.11 19.59
C GLY A 267 -2.20 -5.30 20.22
N PHE A 268 -1.12 -4.79 19.64
CA PHE A 268 0.23 -4.82 20.20
C PHE A 268 0.80 -3.41 20.40
N TYR A 269 0.93 -3.02 21.67
CA TYR A 269 1.25 -1.65 22.07
C TYR A 269 2.66 -1.57 22.63
N THR A 270 3.46 -0.62 22.12
CA THR A 270 4.86 -0.41 22.48
C THR A 270 5.17 1.07 22.71
N GLY A 271 6.19 1.35 23.53
CA GLY A 271 6.52 2.69 23.98
C GLY A 271 5.63 3.15 25.14
N PRO A 272 5.53 4.47 25.39
CA PRO A 272 4.81 5.00 26.55
C PRO A 272 3.33 4.56 26.58
N VAL A 273 2.90 4.01 27.72
CA VAL A 273 1.48 3.72 27.96
C VAL A 273 0.85 4.95 28.61
N ASP A 274 -0.03 5.61 27.87
CA ASP A 274 -0.82 6.73 28.37
C ASP A 274 -2.32 6.42 28.32
N ALA A 275 -3.15 7.40 28.68
CA ALA A 275 -4.60 7.23 28.66
C ALA A 275 -5.17 6.93 27.26
N ALA A 276 -4.48 7.32 26.18
CA ALA A 276 -4.90 6.98 24.83
C ALA A 276 -4.57 5.52 24.50
N THR A 277 -3.41 5.02 24.93
CA THR A 277 -3.07 3.58 24.82
C THR A 277 -4.07 2.72 25.59
N VAL A 278 -4.39 3.08 26.84
CA VAL A 278 -5.39 2.36 27.65
C VAL A 278 -6.76 2.35 26.98
N ALA A 279 -7.20 3.50 26.45
CA ALA A 279 -8.47 3.58 25.73
C ALA A 279 -8.47 2.72 24.45
N ALA A 280 -7.35 2.69 23.71
CA ALA A 280 -7.22 1.86 22.51
C ALA A 280 -7.30 0.36 22.83
N VAL A 281 -6.67 -0.09 23.92
CA VAL A 281 -6.79 -1.47 24.41
C VAL A 281 -8.26 -1.78 24.74
N GLN A 282 -8.93 -0.89 25.47
CA GLN A 282 -10.33 -1.05 25.90
C GLN A 282 -11.31 -1.08 24.72
N ASP A 283 -11.08 -0.26 23.69
CA ASP A 283 -11.92 -0.21 22.49
C ASP A 283 -11.85 -1.50 21.65
N LEU A 284 -10.81 -2.31 21.86
CA LEU A 284 -10.62 -3.61 21.20
C LEU A 284 -10.99 -4.82 22.09
N LEU A 285 -11.55 -4.62 23.29
CA LEU A 285 -12.01 -5.75 24.10
C LEU A 285 -13.28 -6.38 23.50
N GLY A 286 -13.34 -7.71 23.47
CA GLY A 286 -14.50 -8.46 22.95
C GLY A 286 -14.59 -8.53 21.41
N GLY A 287 -13.60 -8.02 20.69
CA GLY A 287 -13.55 -8.03 19.22
C GLY A 287 -13.76 -6.68 18.55
N ILE A 288 -13.63 -6.66 17.23
CA ILE A 288 -13.81 -5.47 16.38
C ILE A 288 -14.66 -5.79 15.16
N GLU A 289 -15.44 -4.81 14.70
CA GLU A 289 -15.98 -4.73 13.35
C GLU A 289 -15.49 -3.42 12.72
N LYS A 290 -14.84 -3.52 11.55
CA LYS A 290 -14.29 -2.37 10.81
C LYS A 290 -14.51 -2.52 9.31
N PRO A 291 -14.40 -1.44 8.53
CA PRO A 291 -14.47 -1.54 7.07
C PRO A 291 -13.44 -2.52 6.50
N GLN A 292 -13.84 -3.28 5.48
CA GLN A 292 -12.93 -4.06 4.66
C GLN A 292 -12.23 -3.12 3.69
N PHE A 293 -10.90 -2.99 3.78
CA PHE A 293 -10.14 -2.08 2.92
C PHE A 293 -9.65 -2.70 1.62
N LEU A 294 -9.50 -4.03 1.57
CA LEU A 294 -8.84 -4.73 0.47
C LEU A 294 -9.83 -5.63 -0.30
N ASP A 295 -9.60 -5.75 -1.60
CA ASP A 295 -10.05 -6.87 -2.41
C ASP A 295 -8.82 -7.66 -2.85
N VAL A 296 -8.79 -8.96 -2.50
CA VAL A 296 -7.65 -9.84 -2.78
C VAL A 296 -8.06 -10.92 -3.79
N ASP A 297 -7.29 -11.04 -4.86
CA ASP A 297 -7.41 -12.04 -5.91
C ASP A 297 -6.07 -12.76 -6.10
N MET A 298 -5.98 -13.96 -5.52
CA MET A 298 -4.75 -14.76 -5.54
C MET A 298 -4.51 -15.45 -6.88
N ASP A 299 -5.50 -15.52 -7.78
CA ASP A 299 -5.34 -16.16 -9.09
C ASP A 299 -4.38 -15.40 -10.00
N VAL A 300 -4.22 -14.08 -9.77
CA VAL A 300 -3.29 -13.20 -10.50
C VAL A 300 -2.04 -12.83 -9.68
N CYS A 301 -1.79 -13.50 -8.55
CA CYS A 301 -0.68 -13.18 -7.67
C CYS A 301 0.68 -13.64 -8.22
N ALA A 302 1.62 -12.69 -8.37
CA ALA A 302 2.98 -12.97 -8.83
C ALA A 302 3.89 -13.64 -7.78
N ALA A 303 3.42 -13.82 -6.54
CA ALA A 303 4.09 -14.73 -5.60
C ALA A 303 4.04 -16.19 -6.09
N GLY A 304 3.02 -16.52 -6.91
CA GLY A 304 2.85 -17.82 -7.55
C GLY A 304 2.54 -18.94 -6.55
N ALA A 305 2.61 -20.18 -7.04
CA ALA A 305 2.55 -21.42 -6.26
C ALA A 305 3.63 -22.40 -6.74
N SER A 306 4.83 -21.85 -6.98
CA SER A 306 5.95 -22.53 -7.64
C SER A 306 6.90 -23.23 -6.68
N SER A 307 6.68 -23.13 -5.37
CA SER A 307 7.62 -23.51 -4.31
C SER A 307 8.99 -22.86 -4.44
N GLN A 308 9.07 -21.71 -5.12
CA GLN A 308 10.23 -20.81 -5.19
C GLN A 308 9.83 -19.45 -4.60
N GLN A 309 10.81 -18.61 -4.30
CA GLN A 309 10.53 -17.28 -3.78
C GLN A 309 9.97 -16.40 -4.92
N GLY A 310 8.65 -16.22 -4.95
CA GLY A 310 8.00 -15.26 -5.83
C GLY A 310 8.03 -13.84 -5.27
N CYS A 311 7.31 -12.94 -5.95
CA CYS A 311 7.20 -11.51 -5.61
C CYS A 311 6.96 -11.26 -4.10
N THR A 312 7.69 -10.31 -3.49
CA THR A 312 7.63 -9.95 -2.05
C THR A 312 7.12 -8.54 -1.79
N VAL A 313 6.82 -7.75 -2.83
CA VAL A 313 6.64 -6.29 -2.71
C VAL A 313 5.55 -5.87 -1.73
N CYS A 314 4.46 -6.65 -1.60
CA CYS A 314 3.37 -6.33 -0.68
C CYS A 314 3.69 -6.65 0.79
N SER A 315 4.42 -7.74 1.06
CA SER A 315 4.86 -8.07 2.42
C SER A 315 5.92 -7.08 2.89
N ASP A 316 6.82 -6.68 2.00
CA ASP A 316 7.90 -5.75 2.31
C ASP A 316 7.37 -4.32 2.52
N ALA A 317 6.27 -3.97 1.85
CA ALA A 317 5.64 -2.65 1.96
C ALA A 317 4.70 -2.49 3.16
N CYS A 318 4.24 -3.56 3.81
CA CYS A 318 3.21 -3.47 4.85
C CYS A 318 3.77 -2.93 6.18
N PRO A 319 3.37 -1.72 6.65
CA PRO A 319 3.89 -1.16 7.90
C PRO A 319 3.12 -1.64 9.15
N HIS A 320 2.20 -2.59 9.01
CA HIS A 320 1.32 -3.06 10.09
C HIS A 320 1.40 -4.56 10.36
N GLY A 321 2.24 -5.30 9.62
CA GLY A 321 2.31 -6.76 9.75
C GLY A 321 1.02 -7.47 9.31
N ALA A 322 0.13 -6.80 8.59
CA ALA A 322 -1.12 -7.38 8.07
C ALA A 322 -0.92 -8.28 6.85
N VAL A 323 0.30 -8.33 6.30
CA VAL A 323 0.65 -9.20 5.17
C VAL A 323 1.74 -10.15 5.65
N SER A 324 1.46 -11.45 5.59
CA SER A 324 2.37 -12.50 6.05
C SER A 324 2.73 -13.45 4.91
N ARG A 325 3.83 -14.20 5.08
CA ARG A 325 4.28 -15.23 4.14
C ARG A 325 4.44 -16.55 4.88
N PRO A 326 3.37 -17.36 4.99
CA PRO A 326 3.44 -18.62 5.74
C PRO A 326 4.31 -19.68 5.04
N SER A 327 4.51 -19.57 3.72
CA SER A 327 5.51 -20.33 2.97
C SER A 327 6.27 -19.44 1.99
N ILE A 328 7.33 -20.00 1.38
CA ILE A 328 8.17 -19.30 0.41
C ILE A 328 7.39 -18.79 -0.81
N ASP A 329 6.31 -19.48 -1.17
CA ASP A 329 5.46 -19.29 -2.35
C ASP A 329 4.01 -18.95 -1.99
N SER A 330 3.75 -18.42 -0.78
CA SER A 330 2.41 -17.96 -0.40
C SER A 330 2.46 -16.62 0.31
N VAL A 331 1.37 -15.88 0.16
CA VAL A 331 1.13 -14.61 0.82
C VAL A 331 -0.29 -14.62 1.36
N GLU A 332 -0.46 -14.19 2.60
CA GLU A 332 -1.76 -14.07 3.25
C GLU A 332 -1.98 -12.64 3.74
N PHE A 333 -3.24 -12.23 3.76
CA PHE A 333 -3.66 -10.88 4.15
C PHE A 333 -4.63 -10.98 5.32
N ASP A 334 -4.23 -10.44 6.47
CA ASP A 334 -5.11 -10.24 7.60
C ASP A 334 -5.90 -8.94 7.39
N GLU A 335 -7.14 -9.07 6.90
CA GLU A 335 -8.01 -7.93 6.61
C GLU A 335 -8.42 -7.14 7.87
N VAL A 336 -8.35 -7.76 9.05
CA VAL A 336 -8.66 -7.10 10.33
C VAL A 336 -7.46 -6.29 10.81
N ALA A 337 -6.24 -6.84 10.70
CA ALA A 337 -5.01 -6.11 11.00
C ALA A 337 -4.68 -5.01 9.96
N CYS A 338 -5.29 -5.05 8.78
CA CYS A 338 -5.09 -4.05 7.73
C CYS A 338 -5.65 -2.67 8.12
N GLU A 339 -4.80 -1.65 8.22
CA GLU A 339 -5.20 -0.27 8.55
C GLU A 339 -5.57 0.59 7.32
N GLY A 340 -5.68 0.00 6.13
CA GLY A 340 -6.18 0.72 4.94
C GLY A 340 -5.22 1.75 4.33
N CYS A 341 -3.93 1.75 4.69
CA CYS A 341 -2.96 2.74 4.19
C CYS A 341 -2.64 2.64 2.68
N GLY A 342 -2.95 1.53 2.01
CA GLY A 342 -2.75 1.38 0.56
C GLY A 342 -1.33 1.05 0.10
N ALA A 343 -0.34 0.88 1.00
CA ALA A 343 1.05 0.58 0.63
C ALA A 343 1.19 -0.70 -0.23
N CYS A 344 0.50 -1.78 0.13
CA CYS A 344 0.52 -3.03 -0.64
C CYS A 344 -0.21 -2.89 -1.99
N THR A 345 -1.26 -2.07 -2.05
CA THR A 345 -2.08 -1.88 -3.27
C THR A 345 -1.32 -1.10 -4.34
N SER A 346 -0.55 -0.08 -3.93
CA SER A 346 0.27 0.73 -4.83
C SER A 346 1.54 0.00 -5.28
N ALA A 347 2.02 -0.95 -4.48
CA ALA A 347 3.17 -1.80 -4.79
C ALA A 347 2.81 -3.02 -5.66
N CYS A 348 1.58 -3.54 -5.61
CA CYS A 348 1.19 -4.74 -6.33
C CYS A 348 1.05 -4.48 -7.85
N PRO A 349 1.93 -5.03 -8.70
CA PRO A 349 1.87 -4.75 -10.14
C PRO A 349 0.68 -5.46 -10.80
N THR A 350 0.39 -6.70 -10.38
CA THR A 350 -0.65 -7.53 -11.02
C THR A 350 -2.08 -7.17 -10.62
N GLY A 351 -2.27 -6.33 -9.61
CA GLY A 351 -3.60 -6.04 -9.06
C GLY A 351 -4.19 -7.19 -8.24
N ALA A 352 -3.35 -8.12 -7.75
CA ALA A 352 -3.76 -9.20 -6.85
C ALA A 352 -4.29 -8.67 -5.50
N VAL A 353 -3.81 -7.50 -5.06
CA VAL A 353 -4.38 -6.78 -3.92
C VAL A 353 -4.75 -5.37 -4.36
N ARG A 354 -6.02 -5.00 -4.17
CA ARG A 354 -6.59 -3.71 -4.59
C ARG A 354 -7.28 -3.02 -3.43
N ALA A 355 -7.21 -1.69 -3.41
CA ALA A 355 -7.99 -0.89 -2.48
C ALA A 355 -9.47 -0.91 -2.90
N ARG A 356 -10.36 -1.09 -1.93
CA ARG A 356 -11.81 -1.00 -2.17
C ARG A 356 -12.28 0.44 -2.30
N GLU A 357 -11.77 1.30 -1.44
CA GLU A 357 -12.26 2.68 -1.31
C GLU A 357 -11.13 3.62 -0.85
N PRO A 358 -10.69 4.57 -1.69
CA PRO A 358 -11.03 4.70 -3.11
C PRO A 358 -10.38 3.59 -3.95
N SER A 359 -11.06 3.16 -5.01
CA SER A 359 -10.47 2.31 -6.03
C SER A 359 -9.55 3.12 -6.96
N ASN A 360 -8.64 2.46 -7.67
CA ASN A 360 -7.80 3.13 -8.68
C ASN A 360 -8.65 3.78 -9.78
N GLU A 361 -9.75 3.15 -10.19
CA GLU A 361 -10.68 3.72 -11.16
C GLU A 361 -11.32 5.01 -10.64
N ARG A 362 -11.80 5.00 -9.38
CA ARG A 362 -12.31 6.21 -8.73
C ARG A 362 -11.28 7.33 -8.73
N ILE A 363 -10.04 7.01 -8.37
CA ILE A 363 -8.93 7.99 -8.39
C ILE A 363 -8.71 8.53 -9.80
N ALA A 364 -8.69 7.67 -10.83
CA ALA A 364 -8.55 8.10 -12.23
C ALA A 364 -9.65 9.10 -12.61
N ARG A 365 -10.92 8.79 -12.32
CA ARG A 365 -12.07 9.67 -12.61
C ARG A 365 -11.98 11.01 -11.89
N GLU A 366 -11.50 11.03 -10.64
CA GLU A 366 -11.28 12.27 -9.90
C GLU A 366 -10.16 13.12 -10.54
N VAL A 367 -9.04 12.50 -10.91
CA VAL A 367 -7.91 13.15 -11.59
C VAL A 367 -8.33 13.76 -12.93
N GLU A 368 -8.96 12.96 -13.79
CA GLU A 368 -9.48 13.37 -15.10
C GLU A 368 -10.40 14.59 -14.96
N SER A 369 -11.37 14.51 -14.05
CA SER A 369 -12.37 15.55 -13.82
C SER A 369 -11.77 16.87 -13.30
N LEU A 370 -10.72 16.81 -12.47
CA LEU A 370 -10.01 18.00 -11.96
C LEU A 370 -9.25 18.76 -13.05
N LEU A 371 -8.76 18.05 -14.07
CA LEU A 371 -7.92 18.62 -15.13
C LEU A 371 -8.72 19.17 -16.31
N VAL A 372 -10.00 18.83 -16.45
CA VAL A 372 -10.85 19.39 -17.50
C VAL A 372 -11.07 20.89 -17.27
N GLU A 373 -10.63 21.69 -18.23
CA GLU A 373 -10.82 23.15 -18.26
C GLU A 373 -12.29 23.53 -18.57
N ARG A 374 -12.67 24.77 -18.25
CA ARG A 374 -14.01 25.28 -18.52
C ARG A 374 -14.18 25.59 -20.02
N ASP A 375 -15.12 24.90 -20.69
CA ASP A 375 -15.43 25.07 -22.13
C ASP A 375 -15.91 26.49 -22.53
N ASP A 376 -16.35 27.32 -21.57
CA ASP A 376 -16.97 28.63 -21.81
C ASP A 376 -16.10 29.83 -21.40
N ALA A 377 -14.81 29.83 -21.77
CA ALA A 377 -14.06 31.06 -21.98
C ALA A 377 -14.54 31.73 -23.29
N GLY A 378 -15.79 32.21 -23.28
CA GLY A 378 -16.27 33.13 -24.31
C GLY A 378 -15.32 34.33 -24.41
N LEU A 379 -15.22 34.92 -25.59
CA LEU A 379 -14.31 36.02 -25.98
C LEU A 379 -14.30 37.29 -25.08
N LEU A 380 -15.05 37.30 -23.97
CA LEU A 380 -15.27 38.40 -23.02
C LEU A 380 -15.10 38.01 -21.54
N SER A 381 -14.88 36.74 -21.21
CA SER A 381 -14.45 36.29 -19.89
C SER A 381 -12.93 36.19 -19.94
N GLY A 382 -12.21 36.84 -19.01
CA GLY A 382 -10.75 36.78 -18.98
C GLY A 382 -10.26 35.35 -18.75
N ASP A 383 -8.99 35.10 -19.07
CA ASP A 383 -8.15 34.02 -18.53
C ASP A 383 -8.07 34.16 -16.99
N ASP A 384 -9.18 34.02 -16.28
CA ASP A 384 -9.25 34.21 -14.83
C ASP A 384 -9.52 32.83 -14.20
N GLY A 385 -8.47 32.10 -13.81
CA GLY A 385 -8.54 30.78 -13.17
C GLY A 385 -7.19 30.06 -13.11
N ILE A 386 -7.21 28.78 -12.71
CA ILE A 386 -5.99 27.99 -12.46
C ILE A 386 -5.30 27.67 -13.80
N GLU A 387 -4.15 28.30 -14.04
CA GLU A 387 -3.35 28.11 -15.27
C GLU A 387 -2.41 26.88 -15.19
N THR A 388 -1.84 26.59 -14.02
CA THR A 388 -0.91 25.45 -13.83
C THR A 388 -1.62 24.33 -13.09
N GLY A 389 -1.98 23.27 -13.81
CA GLY A 389 -2.73 22.13 -13.30
C GLY A 389 -1.85 21.15 -12.53
N VAL A 390 -1.67 21.38 -11.22
CA VAL A 390 -0.94 20.46 -10.34
C VAL A 390 -1.90 19.56 -9.58
N VAL A 391 -1.91 18.27 -9.91
CA VAL A 391 -2.69 17.26 -9.17
C VAL A 391 -1.99 16.96 -7.85
N ALA A 392 -2.71 17.11 -6.74
CA ALA A 392 -2.21 16.84 -5.40
C ALA A 392 -2.92 15.64 -4.79
N PHE A 393 -2.21 14.53 -4.61
CA PHE A 393 -2.72 13.41 -3.81
C PHE A 393 -2.49 13.73 -2.33
N VAL A 394 -3.56 13.94 -1.58
CA VAL A 394 -3.52 14.43 -0.19
C VAL A 394 -3.91 13.32 0.77
N CYS A 395 -3.04 13.03 1.74
CA CYS A 395 -3.36 12.11 2.83
C CYS A 395 -4.48 12.69 3.71
N ASP A 396 -5.59 11.96 3.83
CA ASP A 396 -6.79 12.38 4.57
C ASP A 396 -6.62 12.30 6.10
N GLU A 397 -5.58 11.63 6.60
CA GLU A 397 -5.36 11.51 8.04
C GLU A 397 -4.74 12.75 8.69
N ARG A 398 -3.48 13.08 8.38
CA ARG A 398 -2.77 14.17 9.07
C ARG A 398 -2.41 15.34 8.16
N ALA A 399 -2.05 15.05 6.91
CA ALA A 399 -1.67 16.09 5.97
C ALA A 399 -2.85 17.02 5.66
N SER A 400 -4.03 16.48 5.36
CA SER A 400 -5.27 17.25 5.17
C SER A 400 -5.58 18.15 6.38
N ARG A 401 -5.42 17.63 7.62
CA ARG A 401 -5.65 18.38 8.86
C ARG A 401 -4.67 19.54 9.05
N ALA A 402 -3.42 19.37 8.64
CA ALA A 402 -2.42 20.44 8.65
C ALA A 402 -2.80 21.55 7.64
N LEU A 403 -3.20 21.18 6.42
CA LEU A 403 -3.68 22.14 5.42
C LEU A 403 -4.96 22.87 5.87
N ASP A 404 -5.89 22.17 6.52
CA ASP A 404 -7.08 22.78 7.11
C ASP A 404 -6.70 23.85 8.17
N GLU A 405 -5.65 23.59 8.95
CA GLU A 405 -5.13 24.55 9.91
C GLU A 405 -4.49 25.76 9.22
N TYR A 406 -3.78 25.57 8.10
CA TYR A 406 -3.21 26.66 7.32
C TYR A 406 -4.31 27.59 6.82
N GLY A 407 -5.40 27.04 6.25
CA GLY A 407 -6.56 27.83 5.85
C GLY A 407 -7.19 28.62 7.00
N ARG A 408 -7.39 27.95 8.16
CA ARG A 408 -7.92 28.62 9.36
C ARG A 408 -7.01 29.76 9.85
N ARG A 409 -5.69 29.63 9.68
CA ARG A 409 -4.70 30.66 10.01
C ARG A 409 -4.67 31.78 8.96
N ALA A 410 -4.74 31.48 7.67
CA ALA A 410 -4.83 32.45 6.57
C ALA A 410 -5.99 33.43 6.77
N ARG A 411 -7.12 32.93 7.28
CA ARG A 411 -8.26 33.79 7.62
C ARG A 411 -8.00 34.79 8.75
N GLN A 412 -7.09 34.45 9.67
CA GLN A 412 -6.78 35.19 10.90
C GLN A 412 -5.51 36.05 10.77
N GLN A 413 -4.57 35.63 9.92
CA GLN A 413 -3.30 36.26 9.64
C GLN A 413 -3.27 36.56 8.13
N ASP A 414 -3.15 37.83 7.74
CA ASP A 414 -3.29 38.32 6.36
C ASP A 414 -2.18 37.84 5.38
N GLY A 415 -1.77 36.55 5.33
CA GLY A 415 -0.71 36.17 4.38
C GLY A 415 -0.24 34.72 4.30
N ILE A 416 -1.07 33.72 4.61
CA ILE A 416 -0.76 32.35 4.17
C ILE A 416 -1.49 32.13 2.85
N GLU A 417 -0.74 32.20 1.76
CA GLU A 417 -1.18 31.96 0.39
C GLU A 417 -0.18 31.02 -0.26
N TYR A 418 -0.65 30.10 -1.09
CA TYR A 418 0.19 29.21 -1.90
C TYR A 418 -0.51 28.95 -3.24
N PRO A 419 0.23 28.54 -4.28
CA PRO A 419 -0.37 28.21 -5.58
C PRO A 419 -1.49 27.18 -5.46
N PRO A 420 -2.59 27.30 -6.23
CA PRO A 420 -3.68 26.34 -6.19
C PRO A 420 -3.20 24.93 -6.56
N LEU A 421 -3.63 23.95 -5.77
CA LEU A 421 -3.41 22.53 -6.01
C LEU A 421 -4.77 21.87 -6.27
N LEU A 422 -4.83 20.92 -7.20
CA LEU A 422 -6.04 20.16 -7.54
C LEU A 422 -6.09 18.87 -6.70
N PRO A 423 -6.87 18.81 -5.60
CA PRO A 423 -6.70 17.76 -4.61
C PRO A 423 -7.49 16.50 -4.96
N VAL A 424 -6.83 15.35 -4.85
CA VAL A 424 -7.43 14.01 -4.79
C VAL A 424 -7.14 13.46 -3.40
N GLU A 425 -8.19 13.22 -2.60
CA GLU A 425 -8.03 12.72 -1.24
C GLU A 425 -7.76 11.22 -1.27
N VAL A 426 -6.71 10.79 -0.58
CA VAL A 426 -6.37 9.37 -0.40
C VAL A 426 -6.24 9.07 1.10
N PRO A 427 -6.58 7.85 1.56
CA PRO A 427 -6.48 7.50 2.97
C PRO A 427 -5.07 7.79 3.52
N CYS A 428 -4.06 7.38 2.77
CA CYS A 428 -2.67 7.71 3.03
C CYS A 428 -1.94 8.03 1.72
N ALA A 429 -0.84 8.79 1.82
CA ALA A 429 0.09 8.95 0.71
C ALA A 429 0.64 7.60 0.20
N ASP A 430 0.61 6.55 1.05
CA ASP A 430 0.99 5.18 0.71
C ASP A 430 0.14 4.55 -0.41
N THR A 431 -1.10 4.99 -0.60
CA THR A 431 -1.96 4.65 -1.75
C THR A 431 -1.34 5.08 -3.08
N VAL A 432 -0.53 6.14 -3.11
CA VAL A 432 -0.01 6.72 -4.35
C VAL A 432 1.22 5.97 -4.82
N GLY A 433 1.13 5.31 -5.97
CA GLY A 433 2.23 4.62 -6.66
C GLY A 433 2.59 5.25 -8.01
N GLU A 434 3.41 4.56 -8.80
CA GLU A 434 3.84 5.06 -10.12
C GLU A 434 2.69 5.21 -11.12
N ALA A 435 1.72 4.28 -11.12
CA ALA A 435 0.55 4.36 -12.00
C ALA A 435 -0.27 5.64 -11.79
N HIS A 436 -0.45 6.04 -10.53
CA HIS A 436 -1.22 7.23 -10.15
C HIS A 436 -0.57 8.50 -10.69
N VAL A 437 0.75 8.61 -10.54
CA VAL A 437 1.52 9.78 -10.99
C VAL A 437 1.58 9.82 -12.52
N LEU A 438 1.83 8.67 -13.17
CA LEU A 438 1.85 8.60 -14.63
C LEU A 438 0.50 8.95 -15.23
N HIS A 439 -0.60 8.47 -14.64
CA HIS A 439 -1.94 8.77 -15.11
C HIS A 439 -2.27 10.25 -14.98
N ALA A 440 -1.94 10.91 -13.87
CA ALA A 440 -2.13 12.35 -13.74
C ALA A 440 -1.37 13.14 -14.83
N LEU A 441 -0.15 12.73 -15.17
CA LEU A 441 0.61 13.34 -16.27
C LEU A 441 0.02 13.03 -17.64
N ALA A 442 -0.48 11.81 -17.85
CA ALA A 442 -1.17 11.40 -19.08
C ALA A 442 -2.49 12.16 -19.28
N ALA A 443 -3.19 12.49 -18.20
CA ALA A 443 -4.40 13.31 -18.18
C ALA A 443 -4.12 14.82 -18.38
N GLY A 444 -2.84 15.22 -18.50
CA GLY A 444 -2.43 16.58 -18.83
C GLY A 444 -1.98 17.43 -17.64
N ALA A 445 -1.74 16.85 -16.46
CA ALA A 445 -1.20 17.62 -15.33
C ALA A 445 0.19 18.20 -15.64
N ASP A 446 0.42 19.45 -15.24
CA ASP A 446 1.74 20.08 -15.30
C ASP A 446 2.70 19.50 -14.27
N GLY A 447 2.18 19.03 -13.15
CA GLY A 447 2.96 18.38 -12.12
C GLY A 447 2.09 17.60 -11.14
N VAL A 448 2.74 16.79 -10.33
CA VAL A 448 2.09 15.95 -9.33
C VAL A 448 2.71 16.19 -7.96
N ALA A 449 1.88 16.60 -7.01
CA ALA A 449 2.24 16.76 -5.61
C ALA A 449 1.74 15.55 -4.80
N ILE A 450 2.63 14.90 -4.05
CA ILE A 450 2.25 13.90 -3.05
C ILE A 450 2.32 14.60 -1.70
N VAL A 451 1.15 14.88 -1.11
CA VAL A 451 1.04 15.63 0.15
C VAL A 451 0.75 14.65 1.29
N GLY A 452 1.81 14.21 1.97
CA GLY A 452 1.76 13.17 3.00
C GLY A 452 2.19 13.64 4.37
N CYS A 453 2.37 12.68 5.28
CA CYS A 453 2.81 12.93 6.64
C CYS A 453 4.35 12.95 6.72
N GLY A 454 4.90 13.79 7.61
CA GLY A 454 6.32 13.78 7.94
C GLY A 454 6.71 12.62 8.87
N GLY A 455 7.61 12.89 9.82
CA GLY A 455 8.11 11.89 10.77
C GLY A 455 7.01 11.22 11.62
N ASP A 456 5.92 11.94 11.90
CA ASP A 456 4.79 11.51 12.74
C ASP A 456 3.71 10.72 11.97
N CYS A 457 4.04 10.16 10.81
CA CYS A 457 3.14 9.28 10.07
C CYS A 457 2.76 8.04 10.89
N LEU A 458 1.48 7.63 10.81
CA LEU A 458 0.96 6.42 11.45
C LEU A 458 1.26 5.12 10.70
N HIS A 459 1.87 5.21 9.51
CA HIS A 459 2.11 4.07 8.62
C HIS A 459 3.61 4.00 8.24
N SER A 460 3.95 4.18 6.96
CA SER A 460 5.32 3.96 6.46
C SER A 460 6.27 5.15 6.64
N GLY A 461 5.73 6.35 6.91
CA GLY A 461 6.51 7.58 7.02
C GLY A 461 6.94 8.18 5.67
N PRO A 462 7.82 9.19 5.70
CA PRO A 462 8.13 10.00 4.52
C PRO A 462 9.14 9.33 3.56
N ASP A 463 9.96 8.40 4.06
CA ASP A 463 11.10 7.84 3.31
C ASP A 463 10.66 7.09 2.03
N PRO A 464 9.65 6.20 2.07
CA PRO A 464 9.19 5.50 0.86
C PRO A 464 8.70 6.47 -0.23
N LYS A 465 8.07 7.58 0.15
CA LYS A 465 7.59 8.59 -0.81
C LYS A 465 8.72 9.46 -1.33
N ALA A 466 9.72 9.78 -0.51
CA ALA A 466 10.92 10.45 -0.97
C ALA A 466 11.66 9.60 -2.03
N ASP A 467 11.71 8.28 -1.86
CA ASP A 467 12.32 7.38 -2.84
C ASP A 467 11.46 7.21 -4.10
N LEU A 468 10.13 7.09 -3.96
CA LEU A 468 9.20 7.11 -5.08
C LEU A 468 9.38 8.38 -5.93
N VAL A 469 9.45 9.57 -5.33
CA VAL A 469 9.64 10.84 -6.03
C VAL A 469 10.96 10.88 -6.79
N LYS A 470 12.06 10.36 -6.21
CA LYS A 470 13.35 10.28 -6.92
C LYS A 470 13.24 9.38 -8.15
N ARG A 471 12.59 8.23 -8.03
CA ARG A 471 12.39 7.29 -9.14
C ARG A 471 11.51 7.87 -10.23
N LEU A 472 10.38 8.47 -9.86
CA LEU A 472 9.44 9.05 -10.81
C LEU A 472 10.05 10.24 -11.53
N ASN A 473 10.81 11.12 -10.85
CA ASN A 473 11.52 12.17 -11.56
C ASN A 473 12.61 11.63 -12.50
N ARG A 474 13.20 10.46 -12.21
CA ARG A 474 14.06 9.77 -13.18
C ARG A 474 13.26 9.28 -14.39
N ALA A 475 12.08 8.68 -14.18
CA ALA A 475 11.20 8.24 -15.25
C ALA A 475 10.71 9.41 -16.12
N THR A 476 10.24 10.50 -15.52
CA THR A 476 9.75 11.68 -16.26
C THR A 476 10.86 12.41 -17.02
N ASN A 477 12.09 12.42 -16.49
CA ASN A 477 13.26 12.86 -17.26
C ASN A 477 13.57 11.95 -18.44
N ASP A 478 13.50 10.63 -18.26
CA ASP A 478 13.72 9.66 -19.34
C ASP A 478 12.60 9.74 -20.39
N LEU A 479 11.37 10.10 -19.99
CA LEU A 479 10.25 10.42 -20.89
C LEU A 479 10.37 11.79 -21.58
N GLY A 480 11.35 12.63 -21.23
CA GLY A 480 11.51 13.96 -21.82
C GLY A 480 10.57 15.04 -21.23
N LEU A 481 9.87 14.76 -20.14
CA LEU A 481 9.00 15.71 -19.44
C LEU A 481 9.75 16.62 -18.45
N GLY A 482 10.97 16.24 -18.04
CA GLY A 482 11.69 16.92 -16.95
C GLY A 482 11.24 16.43 -15.57
N HIS A 483 11.52 17.21 -14.53
CA HIS A 483 11.06 16.89 -13.17
C HIS A 483 9.60 17.32 -13.03
N ARG A 484 8.73 16.40 -12.60
CA ARG A 484 7.28 16.61 -12.55
C ARG A 484 6.64 16.22 -11.23
N THR A 485 7.38 15.65 -10.29
CA THR A 485 6.80 15.12 -9.05
C THR A 485 7.53 15.65 -7.83
N ALA A 486 6.79 16.01 -6.77
CA ALA A 486 7.34 16.43 -5.49
C ALA A 486 6.55 15.84 -4.31
N PHE A 487 7.24 15.63 -3.18
CA PHE A 487 6.63 15.22 -1.92
C PHE A 487 6.63 16.39 -0.94
N PHE A 488 5.49 16.66 -0.32
CA PHE A 488 5.33 17.71 0.68
C PHE A 488 4.77 17.11 1.96
N ALA A 489 5.34 17.51 3.10
CA ALA A 489 4.91 17.09 4.43
C ALA A 489 4.51 18.32 5.26
N PRO A 490 3.27 18.82 5.15
CA PRO A 490 2.84 19.99 5.90
C PRO A 490 2.82 19.70 7.40
N GLU A 491 3.47 20.56 8.18
CA GLU A 491 3.45 20.52 9.64
C GLU A 491 2.48 21.58 10.19
N PRO A 492 1.51 21.23 11.07
CA PRO A 492 0.50 22.17 11.56
C PRO A 492 1.07 23.47 12.13
N GLY A 493 2.27 23.42 12.72
CA GLY A 493 2.97 24.56 13.32
C GLY A 493 3.65 25.50 12.33
N GLU A 494 4.06 25.00 11.15
CA GLU A 494 5.09 25.62 10.29
C GLU A 494 4.62 25.74 8.83
N PRO A 495 3.61 26.57 8.53
CA PRO A 495 3.08 26.75 7.17
C PRO A 495 4.10 27.32 6.18
N GLU A 496 5.07 28.11 6.64
CA GLU A 496 5.98 28.85 5.78
C GLU A 496 6.87 27.93 4.93
N ALA A 497 7.33 26.81 5.49
CA ALA A 497 8.14 25.83 4.76
C ALA A 497 7.35 25.18 3.63
N PHE A 498 6.10 24.77 3.91
CA PHE A 498 5.20 24.21 2.91
C PHE A 498 4.91 25.22 1.79
N VAL A 499 4.56 26.45 2.14
CA VAL A 499 4.29 27.53 1.17
C VAL A 499 5.51 27.78 0.28
N GLU A 500 6.70 27.87 0.86
CA GLU A 500 7.94 28.09 0.09
C GLU A 500 8.21 26.94 -0.88
N ASP A 501 8.09 25.70 -0.41
CA ASP A 501 8.41 24.52 -1.22
C ASP A 501 7.38 24.30 -2.34
N VAL A 502 6.08 24.50 -2.06
CA VAL A 502 5.03 24.44 -3.09
C VAL A 502 5.20 25.57 -4.09
N GLY A 503 5.42 26.81 -3.63
CA GLY A 503 5.71 27.94 -4.53
C GLY A 503 6.91 27.67 -5.44
N ARG A 504 8.00 27.14 -4.87
CA ARG A 504 9.20 26.77 -5.65
C ARG A 504 8.89 25.72 -6.70
N PHE A 505 8.07 24.72 -6.38
CA PHE A 505 7.71 23.65 -7.29
C PHE A 505 6.80 24.17 -8.42
N VAL A 506 5.68 24.81 -8.07
CA VAL A 506 4.64 25.20 -9.05
C VAL A 506 5.10 26.37 -9.92
N GLU A 507 5.64 27.44 -9.32
CA GLU A 507 5.92 28.69 -10.06
C GLU A 507 7.26 28.67 -10.81
N PHE A 508 8.22 27.87 -10.34
CA PHE A 508 9.59 27.87 -10.86
C PHE A 508 10.13 26.50 -11.27
N GLY A 509 9.47 25.42 -10.84
CA GLY A 509 9.94 24.05 -11.03
C GLY A 509 9.28 23.32 -12.19
N LEU A 510 8.17 23.84 -12.73
CA LEU A 510 7.38 23.21 -13.77
C LEU A 510 7.39 24.06 -15.05
N ASP A 511 7.64 23.41 -16.18
CA ASP A 511 7.27 23.93 -17.50
C ASP A 511 5.84 23.50 -17.84
N PRO A 512 5.11 24.14 -18.76
CA PRO A 512 3.82 23.61 -19.22
C PRO A 512 3.94 22.17 -19.72
N SER A 513 2.92 21.35 -19.45
CA SER A 513 2.88 19.97 -19.94
C SER A 513 2.76 19.96 -21.48
N PRO A 514 3.56 19.14 -22.19
CA PRO A 514 3.35 18.91 -23.61
C PRO A 514 2.18 17.95 -23.90
N VAL A 515 1.67 17.27 -22.88
CA VAL A 515 0.55 16.32 -22.98
C VAL A 515 -0.76 17.08 -22.84
N PRO A 516 -1.70 16.96 -23.80
CA PRO A 516 -2.99 17.65 -23.73
C PRO A 516 -3.90 17.06 -22.63
N THR A 517 -4.80 17.87 -22.12
CA THR A 517 -5.85 17.41 -21.21
C THR A 517 -6.89 16.54 -21.92
N GLY A 518 -7.59 15.69 -21.16
CA GLY A 518 -8.72 14.88 -21.65
C GLY A 518 -8.39 13.45 -22.07
N HIS A 519 -7.30 12.86 -21.55
CA HIS A 519 -7.11 11.41 -21.59
C HIS A 519 -7.96 10.76 -20.50
N ASP A 520 -8.96 9.97 -20.91
CA ASP A 520 -9.74 9.10 -20.03
C ASP A 520 -9.14 7.69 -20.05
N ALA A 521 -8.80 7.16 -18.87
CA ALA A 521 -8.21 5.83 -18.75
C ALA A 521 -9.27 4.72 -18.75
N GLU A 522 -8.92 3.60 -19.38
CA GLU A 522 -9.65 2.34 -19.33
C GLU A 522 -9.06 1.39 -18.27
N GLY A 523 -7.82 1.62 -17.84
CA GLY A 523 -7.12 0.79 -16.85
C GLY A 523 -6.63 -0.55 -17.41
N VAL A 524 -6.44 -0.66 -18.73
CA VAL A 524 -6.12 -1.90 -19.43
C VAL A 524 -5.04 -1.64 -20.48
N ALA A 525 -3.95 -2.41 -20.42
CA ALA A 525 -2.88 -2.34 -21.41
C ALA A 525 -2.86 -3.54 -22.37
N ASP A 526 -3.16 -4.75 -21.88
CA ASP A 526 -3.35 -5.95 -22.69
C ASP A 526 -4.73 -6.56 -22.36
N PRO A 527 -5.74 -6.42 -23.24
CA PRO A 527 -7.09 -6.95 -22.99
C PRO A 527 -7.14 -8.49 -22.99
N THR A 528 -6.03 -9.16 -23.30
CA THR A 528 -5.90 -10.61 -23.25
C THR A 528 -5.21 -11.12 -21.99
N ALA A 529 -4.69 -10.22 -21.14
CA ALA A 529 -4.17 -10.54 -19.82
C ALA A 529 -5.30 -10.95 -18.87
N ALA A 530 -4.98 -11.77 -17.87
CA ALA A 530 -5.94 -12.21 -16.85
C ALA A 530 -6.10 -11.19 -15.70
N ASN A 531 -5.25 -10.16 -15.68
CA ASN A 531 -5.20 -9.16 -14.63
C ASN A 531 -6.47 -8.31 -14.59
N PRO A 532 -6.92 -7.87 -13.40
CA PRO A 532 -8.07 -6.99 -13.28
C PRO A 532 -7.77 -5.62 -13.89
N GLU A 533 -8.82 -4.95 -14.37
CA GLU A 533 -8.77 -3.55 -14.80
C GLU A 533 -8.23 -2.66 -13.67
N PHE A 534 -7.51 -1.60 -14.06
CA PHE A 534 -6.81 -0.67 -13.17
C PHE A 534 -5.81 -1.33 -12.22
N ASN A 535 -5.22 -2.47 -12.61
CA ASN A 535 -4.00 -2.95 -11.98
C ASN A 535 -2.86 -1.95 -12.23
N THR A 536 -1.93 -1.85 -11.27
CA THR A 536 -0.89 -0.80 -11.28
C THR A 536 0.01 -0.90 -12.51
N HIS A 537 0.33 -2.11 -12.97
CA HIS A 537 1.21 -2.30 -14.12
C HIS A 537 0.57 -1.83 -15.43
N ASP A 538 -0.64 -2.30 -15.73
CA ASP A 538 -1.32 -1.98 -16.98
C ASP A 538 -1.73 -0.51 -17.03
N TRP A 539 -2.21 0.03 -15.91
CA TRP A 539 -2.59 1.44 -15.83
C TRP A 539 -1.37 2.36 -16.00
N ALA A 540 -0.20 1.98 -15.47
CA ALA A 540 1.05 2.68 -15.72
C ALA A 540 1.45 2.61 -17.20
N LEU A 541 1.35 1.45 -17.84
CA LEU A 541 1.70 1.26 -19.24
C LEU A 541 0.78 2.05 -20.19
N GLU A 542 -0.53 2.00 -19.95
CA GLU A 542 -1.53 2.81 -20.66
C GLU A 542 -1.20 4.30 -20.57
N SER A 543 -0.88 4.78 -19.37
CA SER A 543 -0.51 6.17 -19.13
C SER A 543 0.77 6.56 -19.89
N VAL A 544 1.78 5.69 -19.91
CA VAL A 544 2.99 5.95 -20.72
C VAL A 544 2.66 5.99 -22.21
N ARG A 545 1.85 5.07 -22.72
CA ARG A 545 1.40 5.05 -24.12
C ARG A 545 0.66 6.35 -24.51
N ALA A 546 -0.11 6.93 -23.58
CA ALA A 546 -0.76 8.23 -23.80
C ALA A 546 0.24 9.40 -23.82
N ILE A 547 1.33 9.32 -23.07
CA ILE A 547 2.37 10.37 -23.00
C ILE A 547 3.30 10.34 -24.23
N LEU A 548 3.74 9.16 -24.66
CA LEU A 548 4.78 8.97 -25.69
C LEU A 548 4.59 9.80 -26.98
N PRO A 549 3.37 9.96 -27.54
CA PRO A 549 3.16 10.77 -28.75
C PRO A 549 3.51 12.25 -28.62
N HIS A 550 3.66 12.77 -27.40
CA HIS A 550 3.84 14.18 -27.10
C HIS A 550 5.26 14.54 -26.67
N VAL A 551 6.16 13.57 -26.57
CA VAL A 551 7.48 13.74 -25.96
C VAL A 551 8.59 13.05 -26.76
N ASP A 552 9.83 13.51 -26.57
CA ASP A 552 11.03 12.84 -27.06
C ASP A 552 11.60 11.96 -25.95
N ALA A 553 11.05 10.75 -25.80
CA ALA A 553 11.47 9.79 -24.78
C ALA A 553 12.81 9.10 -25.14
N ARG A 554 13.51 8.61 -24.12
CA ARG A 554 14.63 7.67 -24.27
C ARG A 554 14.10 6.27 -24.57
N ASP A 555 14.96 5.45 -25.16
CA ASP A 555 14.69 4.03 -25.44
C ASP A 555 14.32 3.24 -24.17
N VAL A 556 14.91 3.59 -23.01
CA VAL A 556 14.64 2.96 -21.72
C VAL A 556 14.26 3.99 -20.65
N ILE A 557 13.11 3.79 -20.01
CA ILE A 557 12.58 4.58 -18.89
C ILE A 557 12.94 3.89 -17.57
N ARG A 558 14.01 4.34 -16.91
CA ARG A 558 14.69 3.60 -15.83
C ARG A 558 14.12 3.82 -14.43
N GLY A 559 13.06 4.62 -14.30
CA GLY A 559 12.44 4.94 -13.02
C GLY A 559 11.20 4.07 -12.70
N LEU A 560 10.69 3.32 -13.69
CA LEU A 560 9.51 2.48 -13.55
C LEU A 560 9.94 1.08 -13.10
N GLU A 561 9.44 0.63 -11.95
CA GLU A 561 9.88 -0.62 -11.33
C GLU A 561 8.96 -1.79 -11.64
N SER A 562 7.72 -1.53 -12.08
CA SER A 562 6.78 -2.58 -12.48
C SER A 562 7.14 -3.24 -13.81
N PHE A 563 8.14 -2.74 -14.57
CA PHE A 563 8.53 -3.29 -15.87
C PHE A 563 9.91 -3.94 -15.81
N GLY A 564 10.04 -5.12 -16.42
CA GLY A 564 11.29 -5.86 -16.50
C GLY A 564 11.81 -5.96 -17.94
N ARG A 565 13.14 -5.93 -18.08
CA ARG A 565 13.88 -6.20 -19.31
C ARG A 565 14.64 -7.51 -19.12
N VAL A 566 14.37 -8.47 -19.99
CA VAL A 566 14.92 -9.83 -19.87
C VAL A 566 16.03 -10.02 -20.88
N GLU A 567 17.25 -10.23 -20.39
CA GLU A 567 18.40 -10.61 -21.21
C GLU A 567 18.68 -12.11 -21.03
N VAL A 568 18.97 -12.81 -22.14
CA VAL A 568 19.21 -14.26 -22.13
C VAL A 568 20.54 -14.56 -22.81
N SER A 569 21.41 -15.30 -22.11
CA SER A 569 22.75 -15.65 -22.60
C SER A 569 22.76 -16.96 -23.42
N ASP A 570 23.88 -17.22 -24.10
CA ASP A 570 24.13 -18.45 -24.86
C ASP A 570 24.21 -19.73 -24.00
N ASP A 571 24.18 -19.58 -22.67
CA ASP A 571 24.13 -20.71 -21.73
C ASP A 571 22.72 -21.31 -21.63
N CYS A 572 21.70 -20.62 -22.16
CA CYS A 572 20.31 -21.11 -22.18
C CYS A 572 20.21 -22.47 -22.88
N THR A 573 19.70 -23.46 -22.15
CA THR A 573 19.49 -24.82 -22.64
C THR A 573 18.09 -25.05 -23.22
N PHE A 574 17.23 -24.04 -23.21
CA PHE A 574 15.82 -24.09 -23.64
C PHE A 574 14.99 -25.12 -22.84
N THR A 575 15.17 -25.18 -21.52
CA THR A 575 14.24 -25.87 -20.62
C THR A 575 12.95 -25.05 -20.46
N PRO A 576 11.81 -25.67 -20.07
CA PRO A 576 10.55 -24.95 -19.91
C PRO A 576 10.41 -24.22 -18.57
N THR A 577 11.48 -24.14 -17.76
CA THR A 577 11.38 -23.67 -16.37
C THR A 577 10.89 -22.21 -16.31
N CYS A 578 11.54 -21.29 -17.02
CA CYS A 578 11.19 -19.87 -16.99
C CYS A 578 9.78 -19.56 -17.54
N SER A 579 9.36 -20.23 -18.63
CA SER A 579 8.01 -20.07 -19.16
C SER A 579 6.93 -20.65 -18.24
N ASN A 580 7.23 -21.71 -17.49
CA ASN A 580 6.29 -22.30 -16.53
C ASN A 580 6.22 -21.52 -15.21
N LEU A 581 7.30 -20.82 -14.83
CA LEU A 581 7.36 -20.00 -13.62
C LEU A 581 6.82 -18.59 -13.81
N CYS A 582 6.70 -18.11 -15.04
CA CYS A 582 6.26 -16.75 -15.33
C CYS A 582 4.76 -16.57 -14.97
N PRO A 583 4.42 -15.75 -13.96
CA PRO A 583 3.03 -15.65 -13.49
C PRO A 583 2.13 -14.83 -14.42
N THR A 584 2.71 -14.05 -15.34
CA THR A 584 1.99 -13.17 -16.25
C THR A 584 2.07 -13.62 -17.71
N ASP A 585 2.57 -14.83 -17.97
CA ASP A 585 2.81 -15.35 -19.32
C ASP A 585 3.63 -14.39 -20.19
N ALA A 586 4.62 -13.71 -19.61
CA ALA A 586 5.54 -12.82 -20.32
C ALA A 586 6.67 -13.59 -21.04
N LEU A 587 6.86 -14.89 -20.76
CA LEU A 587 7.84 -15.74 -21.43
C LEU A 587 7.19 -16.93 -22.10
N ARG A 588 7.43 -17.09 -23.41
CA ARG A 588 6.94 -18.21 -24.20
C ARG A 588 8.09 -19.01 -24.77
N ARG A 589 8.06 -20.32 -24.57
CA ARG A 589 9.06 -21.24 -25.11
C ARG A 589 8.60 -21.83 -26.44
N GLU A 590 9.48 -21.75 -27.43
CA GLU A 590 9.39 -22.48 -28.70
C GLU A 590 10.31 -23.73 -28.68
N GLU A 591 10.33 -24.57 -29.73
CA GLU A 591 11.09 -25.84 -29.71
C GLU A 591 12.58 -25.65 -29.31
N ALA A 592 13.25 -24.67 -29.93
CA ALA A 592 14.58 -24.16 -29.59
C ALA A 592 14.62 -22.62 -29.69
N GLY A 593 13.65 -21.98 -29.04
CA GLY A 593 13.58 -20.52 -28.96
C GLY A 593 12.90 -20.10 -27.66
N LEU A 594 13.16 -18.86 -27.26
CA LEU A 594 12.50 -18.22 -26.14
C LEU A 594 12.09 -16.81 -26.58
N GLU A 595 10.80 -16.52 -26.42
CA GLU A 595 10.21 -15.24 -26.75
C GLU A 595 9.75 -14.54 -25.46
N PHE A 596 9.79 -13.22 -25.48
CA PHE A 596 9.47 -12.34 -24.38
C PHE A 596 8.41 -11.33 -24.80
N ASN A 597 7.40 -11.14 -23.95
CA ASN A 597 6.44 -10.06 -24.06
C ASN A 597 6.71 -9.02 -22.95
N HIS A 598 7.23 -7.87 -23.38
CA HIS A 598 7.57 -6.78 -22.47
C HIS A 598 6.34 -6.13 -21.83
N GLU A 599 5.22 -6.06 -22.55
CA GLU A 599 3.97 -5.43 -22.10
C GLU A 599 3.28 -6.21 -20.95
N ARG A 600 3.74 -7.42 -20.66
CA ARG A 600 3.23 -8.30 -19.59
C ARG A 600 4.21 -8.48 -18.43
N CYS A 601 5.44 -8.01 -18.56
CA CYS A 601 6.50 -8.33 -17.60
C CYS A 601 6.42 -7.45 -16.36
N VAL A 602 5.95 -8.02 -15.25
CA VAL A 602 5.82 -7.32 -13.96
C VAL A 602 7.10 -7.26 -13.11
N ASN A 603 8.27 -7.49 -13.71
CA ASN A 603 9.58 -7.45 -13.04
C ASN A 603 9.70 -8.30 -11.76
N CYS A 604 9.08 -9.49 -11.72
CA CYS A 604 9.04 -10.32 -10.51
C CYS A 604 10.32 -11.13 -10.20
N GLY A 605 11.27 -11.21 -11.14
CA GLY A 605 12.55 -11.93 -10.95
C GLY A 605 12.49 -13.47 -10.99
N LEU A 606 11.31 -14.08 -10.96
CA LEU A 606 11.13 -15.55 -10.92
C LEU A 606 11.85 -16.31 -12.04
N CYS A 607 11.94 -15.73 -13.24
CA CYS A 607 12.61 -16.37 -14.37
C CYS A 607 14.14 -16.39 -14.24
N GLU A 608 14.72 -15.39 -13.58
CA GLU A 608 16.16 -15.34 -13.26
C GLU A 608 16.48 -16.29 -12.12
N GLU A 609 15.76 -16.22 -11.00
CA GLU A 609 15.98 -17.11 -9.84
C GLU A 609 15.75 -18.59 -10.18
N GLY A 610 14.74 -18.89 -11.00
CA GLY A 610 14.44 -20.26 -11.43
C GLY A 610 15.37 -20.82 -12.51
N CYS A 611 16.29 -20.02 -13.06
CA CYS A 611 17.14 -20.45 -14.17
C CYS A 611 18.30 -21.32 -13.68
N MET A 612 18.18 -22.64 -13.82
CA MET A 612 19.23 -23.61 -13.46
C MET A 612 20.59 -23.42 -14.17
N GLU A 613 20.61 -22.60 -15.22
CA GLU A 613 21.78 -22.31 -16.04
C GLU A 613 22.38 -20.94 -15.73
N ASP A 614 21.75 -20.14 -14.86
CA ASP A 614 22.06 -18.73 -14.65
C ASP A 614 22.09 -17.92 -15.97
N ALA A 615 21.25 -18.33 -16.93
CA ALA A 615 21.26 -17.80 -18.30
C ALA A 615 20.32 -16.59 -18.50
N ILE A 616 19.51 -16.24 -17.50
CA ILE A 616 18.52 -15.15 -17.58
C ILE A 616 18.93 -14.07 -16.58
N THR A 617 18.90 -12.81 -17.01
CA THR A 617 19.06 -11.63 -16.13
C THR A 617 17.86 -10.71 -16.33
N VAL A 618 17.28 -10.21 -15.23
CA VAL A 618 16.17 -9.26 -15.27
C VAL A 618 16.64 -7.90 -14.76
N GLU A 619 16.52 -6.87 -15.60
CA GLU A 619 16.75 -5.48 -15.19
C GLU A 619 15.45 -4.67 -15.18
N GLY A 620 15.26 -3.81 -14.19
CA GLY A 620 14.11 -2.91 -14.15
C GLY A 620 14.11 -1.86 -15.27
N GLY A 621 12.92 -1.42 -15.66
CA GLY A 621 12.66 -0.32 -16.59
C GLY A 621 11.78 -0.71 -17.77
N LEU A 622 11.09 0.28 -18.33
CA LEU A 622 10.28 0.12 -19.53
C LEU A 622 11.14 0.43 -20.77
N GLU A 623 11.26 -0.51 -21.70
CA GLU A 623 11.92 -0.38 -22.99
C GLU A 623 10.90 -0.09 -24.09
N VAL A 624 10.91 1.14 -24.58
CA VAL A 624 9.89 1.67 -25.51
C VAL A 624 9.90 0.91 -26.83
N ASP A 625 11.08 0.53 -27.32
CA ASP A 625 11.24 -0.19 -28.59
C ASP A 625 10.70 -1.62 -28.56
N LEU A 626 10.48 -2.21 -27.38
CA LEU A 626 9.89 -3.54 -27.23
C LEU A 626 8.35 -3.51 -27.18
N LEU A 627 7.73 -2.32 -27.18
CA LEU A 627 6.28 -2.20 -27.20
C LEU A 627 5.73 -2.48 -28.60
N PRO A 628 4.55 -3.14 -28.73
CA PRO A 628 3.97 -3.48 -30.02
C PRO A 628 3.84 -2.29 -30.97
N GLU A 629 3.50 -1.11 -30.44
CA GLU A 629 3.34 0.13 -31.20
C GLU A 629 4.65 0.62 -31.86
N HIS A 630 5.79 0.18 -31.33
CA HIS A 630 7.14 0.51 -31.78
C HIS A 630 7.88 -0.69 -32.42
N ASN A 631 7.29 -1.88 -32.39
CA ASN A 631 7.86 -3.14 -32.88
C ASN A 631 6.99 -3.82 -33.96
N ASP A 632 6.63 -3.09 -35.02
CA ASP A 632 5.84 -3.60 -36.16
C ASP A 632 4.48 -4.25 -35.78
N GLY A 633 3.95 -3.97 -34.58
CA GLY A 633 2.73 -4.58 -34.03
C GLY A 633 2.96 -5.92 -33.31
N ASP A 634 4.21 -6.38 -33.20
CA ASP A 634 4.57 -7.64 -32.56
C ASP A 634 4.87 -7.44 -31.07
N ALA A 635 3.99 -7.99 -30.23
CA ALA A 635 4.16 -8.02 -28.78
C ALA A 635 5.23 -9.01 -28.28
N TRP A 636 5.66 -9.93 -29.14
CA TRP A 636 6.58 -11.01 -28.80
C TRP A 636 7.91 -10.79 -29.49
N THR A 637 8.99 -10.70 -28.70
CA THR A 637 10.35 -10.54 -29.20
C THR A 637 11.17 -11.79 -28.88
N ALA A 638 11.89 -12.33 -29.87
CA ALA A 638 12.82 -13.43 -29.62
C ALA A 638 14.00 -12.93 -28.78
N VAL A 639 14.20 -13.52 -27.60
CA VAL A 639 15.28 -13.18 -26.67
C VAL A 639 16.38 -14.26 -26.64
N ALA A 640 16.08 -15.47 -27.08
CA ALA A 640 17.08 -16.49 -27.38
C ALA A 640 16.60 -17.39 -28.52
N ASP A 641 17.51 -17.74 -29.42
CA ASP A 641 17.28 -18.65 -30.53
C ASP A 641 18.37 -19.72 -30.55
N GLY A 642 17.98 -20.94 -30.90
CA GLY A 642 18.88 -22.09 -30.95
C GLY A 642 18.50 -23.10 -32.02
N GLU A 643 19.35 -24.10 -32.17
CA GLU A 643 19.13 -25.19 -33.11
C GLU A 643 18.72 -26.47 -32.36
N MET A 644 17.80 -27.22 -32.96
CA MET A 644 17.46 -28.55 -32.47
C MET A 644 18.41 -29.59 -33.05
N ARG A 645 18.92 -30.46 -32.20
CA ARG A 645 19.66 -31.64 -32.61
C ARG A 645 18.75 -32.70 -33.19
N GLU A 646 19.07 -33.15 -34.39
CA GLU A 646 18.40 -34.28 -35.05
C GLU A 646 18.99 -35.62 -34.63
N CYS A 647 18.12 -36.61 -34.42
CA CYS A 647 18.54 -37.96 -34.11
C CYS A 647 19.27 -38.59 -35.30
N ARG A 648 20.51 -39.04 -35.10
CA ARG A 648 21.34 -39.66 -36.14
C ARG A 648 20.69 -40.88 -36.80
N ARG A 649 19.80 -41.60 -36.10
CA ARG A 649 19.10 -42.78 -36.64
C ARG A 649 17.83 -42.47 -37.41
N CYS A 650 16.98 -41.58 -36.89
CA CYS A 650 15.63 -41.37 -37.43
C CYS A 650 15.36 -39.94 -37.93
N GLY A 651 16.31 -39.02 -37.78
CA GLY A 651 16.19 -37.62 -38.17
C GLY A 651 15.24 -36.78 -37.29
N LYS A 652 14.62 -37.36 -36.26
CA LYS A 652 13.68 -36.64 -35.40
C LYS A 652 14.46 -35.61 -34.54
N PRO A 653 14.09 -34.31 -34.56
CA PRO A 653 14.56 -33.32 -33.58
C PRO A 653 14.18 -33.76 -32.16
N PHE A 654 15.11 -33.75 -31.20
CA PHE A 654 14.80 -34.30 -29.88
C PHE A 654 15.38 -33.55 -28.68
N THR A 655 16.31 -32.62 -28.86
CA THR A 655 16.85 -31.75 -27.81
C THR A 655 17.54 -30.56 -28.45
N SER A 656 17.72 -29.44 -27.75
CA SER A 656 18.50 -28.32 -28.26
C SER A 656 19.99 -28.68 -28.32
N GLU A 657 20.73 -28.06 -29.23
CA GLU A 657 22.19 -28.24 -29.32
C GLU A 657 22.89 -27.83 -28.01
N ALA A 658 22.41 -26.76 -27.36
CA ALA A 658 22.88 -26.32 -26.05
C ALA A 658 22.68 -27.39 -24.96
N SER A 659 21.46 -27.94 -24.85
CA SER A 659 21.17 -29.06 -23.93
C SER A 659 22.05 -30.28 -24.22
N ALA A 660 22.19 -30.66 -25.50
CA ALA A 660 22.99 -31.81 -25.90
C ALA A 660 24.47 -31.64 -25.51
N ARG A 661 25.03 -30.44 -25.74
CA ARG A 661 26.39 -30.09 -25.37
C ARG A 661 26.58 -30.20 -23.86
N LYS A 662 25.71 -29.57 -23.06
CA LYS A 662 25.84 -29.55 -21.60
C LYS A 662 25.71 -30.93 -20.97
N ILE A 663 24.72 -31.72 -21.40
CA ILE A 663 24.58 -33.12 -20.95
C ILE A 663 25.84 -33.93 -21.31
N SER A 664 26.38 -33.76 -22.52
CA SER A 664 27.59 -34.47 -22.93
C SER A 664 28.81 -34.05 -22.10
N GLU A 665 28.93 -32.78 -21.71
CA GLU A 665 30.01 -32.28 -20.87
C GLU A 665 29.95 -32.81 -19.43
N GLU A 666 28.75 -32.94 -18.85
CA GLU A 666 28.57 -33.38 -17.46
C GLU A 666 28.68 -34.90 -17.28
N VAL A 667 28.08 -35.68 -18.19
CA VAL A 667 27.94 -37.14 -18.01
C VAL A 667 28.59 -37.97 -19.12
N GLY A 668 29.23 -37.35 -20.10
CA GLY A 668 29.78 -38.06 -21.26
C GLY A 668 30.82 -39.12 -20.91
N ASP A 669 31.73 -38.79 -19.99
CA ASP A 669 32.74 -39.75 -19.52
C ASP A 669 32.10 -40.94 -18.78
N VAL A 670 31.00 -40.72 -18.05
CA VAL A 670 30.29 -41.74 -17.26
C VAL A 670 29.57 -42.74 -18.15
N VAL A 671 28.99 -42.28 -19.27
CA VAL A 671 28.23 -43.13 -20.19
C VAL A 671 29.08 -43.64 -21.36
N SER A 672 30.36 -43.30 -21.38
CA SER A 672 31.31 -43.77 -22.39
C SER A 672 31.33 -45.32 -22.44
N GLY A 673 30.98 -45.87 -23.59
CA GLY A 673 30.95 -47.32 -23.82
C GLY A 673 29.68 -48.08 -23.42
N ILE A 674 28.59 -47.40 -23.02
CA ILE A 674 27.28 -48.06 -22.76
C ILE A 674 26.72 -48.72 -24.04
N ALA A 675 26.92 -48.09 -25.20
CA ALA A 675 26.50 -48.60 -26.52
C ALA A 675 27.71 -48.71 -27.47
N PRO A 676 28.58 -49.73 -27.31
CA PRO A 676 29.82 -49.84 -28.07
C PRO A 676 29.62 -50.12 -29.57
N ASP A 677 28.44 -50.63 -29.94
CA ASP A 677 28.06 -50.93 -31.33
C ASP A 677 27.30 -49.79 -32.01
N ALA A 678 27.11 -48.64 -31.33
CA ALA A 678 26.47 -47.47 -31.91
C ALA A 678 27.39 -46.78 -32.94
N ASP A 679 26.80 -46.27 -34.02
CA ASP A 679 27.51 -45.44 -35.00
C ASP A 679 27.52 -43.98 -34.50
N GLY A 680 28.48 -43.64 -33.65
CA GLY A 680 28.60 -42.32 -33.00
C GLY A 680 28.26 -42.33 -31.52
N ASP A 681 28.21 -41.15 -30.90
CA ASP A 681 27.92 -41.02 -29.48
C ASP A 681 26.45 -41.34 -29.17
N VAL A 682 26.19 -41.92 -27.99
CA VAL A 682 24.84 -42.20 -27.47
C VAL A 682 23.99 -40.94 -27.35
N PHE A 683 24.61 -39.76 -27.16
CA PHE A 683 23.92 -38.46 -27.14
C PHE A 683 23.43 -38.00 -28.51
N GLU A 684 23.87 -38.59 -29.62
CA GLU A 684 23.39 -38.28 -30.98
C GLU A 684 22.05 -38.97 -31.32
N TYR A 685 21.49 -39.76 -30.38
CA TYR A 685 20.27 -40.53 -30.58
C TYR A 685 19.15 -40.08 -29.63
N CYS A 686 17.93 -39.93 -30.15
CA CYS A 686 16.73 -39.66 -29.35
C CYS A 686 16.42 -40.82 -28.38
N GLY A 687 15.61 -40.57 -27.35
CA GLY A 687 15.30 -41.55 -26.29
C GLY A 687 14.86 -42.92 -26.82
N ASP A 688 13.98 -42.95 -27.82
CA ASP A 688 13.50 -44.20 -28.42
C ASP A 688 14.60 -44.99 -29.16
N CYS A 689 15.44 -44.28 -29.92
CA CYS A 689 16.53 -44.90 -30.67
C CYS A 689 17.66 -45.34 -29.75
N ARG A 690 17.92 -44.56 -28.70
CA ARG A 690 18.89 -44.85 -27.65
C ARG A 690 18.52 -46.10 -26.86
N ALA A 691 17.25 -46.23 -26.45
CA ALA A 691 16.77 -47.43 -25.76
C ALA A 691 16.99 -48.70 -26.61
N LYS A 692 16.71 -48.63 -27.92
CA LYS A 692 16.97 -49.74 -28.85
C LYS A 692 18.46 -50.07 -28.95
N LEU A 693 19.35 -49.06 -28.99
CA LEU A 693 20.79 -49.29 -29.03
C LEU A 693 21.33 -49.98 -27.77
N VAL A 694 20.74 -49.70 -26.61
CA VAL A 694 21.19 -50.28 -25.33
C VAL A 694 20.59 -51.67 -25.08
N TYR A 695 19.33 -51.89 -25.45
CA TYR A 695 18.56 -53.09 -25.08
C TYR A 695 18.33 -54.11 -26.21
N ASP A 696 18.36 -53.73 -27.50
CA ASP A 696 18.17 -54.67 -28.61
C ASP A 696 19.49 -55.42 -28.97
N ARG A 697 20.29 -55.79 -27.97
CA ARG A 697 21.56 -56.52 -28.14
C ARG A 697 21.38 -57.90 -28.80
#